data_AF-A0A7C6GNB9-F1
#
_entry.id   AF-A0A7C6GNB9-F1
#
_cell.length_a   1.000
_cell.length_b   1.000
_cell.length_c   1.000
_cell.angle_alpha   90.00
_cell.angle_beta   90.00
_cell.angle_gamma   90.00
#
_symmetry.space_group_name_H-M   'P 1'
#
loop_
_entity.id
_entity.type
_entity.pdbx_description
1 polymer ?
#
loop_
_entity_poly.entity_id
_entity_poly.type
_entity_poly.pdbx_seq_one_letter_code
_entity_poly.pdbx_strand_id
1 'polypeptide(L)'
;MAIKIGILNPNGLELSAQKALDCLVHAFSQQNIKVHLCLYTDQIPKADLLIGTYTKSPILRDLVDQGQVPLTPAPEAILIQELTIGDQTPLWACAYDSRGLLYVLYELTERITAQSVPALYKPTQEEPAIKLRGVLDFIPSERLKNGWTLERDYWQSFFAMLIRNRFNCFTLVFNSSSGTPVFPYLLSVPEHPEVNLFPLPEAVRAGNLQVLKELSELASDSGLDFHLGLWNYYPGYPPLPFRVPGVNPENIGAYLYRSLKQLIFACPEIKGLEFKFQRAPLEPDFAFNSIVQAVLDTGNKLTLKFYTNQLTTDVIDLLQVSEVNTFLTREGWDGNCGLPYLRTEEEGNDLFTDYGPKIIPAYQLTTPASLIWGDPDYFHQLLPVLKNHGYDCLQLIAPTSTGSELVPALPVGGKPFGQWEFARHWYRYILCGRLAYHPGTSGEVLIRDFHRRFGEKGNDLAELYRLTGKVLPLFHTIHKKPIPGSQFDTGGLLASYLRTPSGDPALFADCREYIRTILERTESTKIPPPVVVKELACLGQEIRQKAQELQNLTLYTSDEYVTEWKQTLEQAEMIGGFALFHSAKLQAAMELALFMETKDPFCLEKALHFLKEARLCWERLPFTARSADSRLLLMEDEKRLQILLAEYRKRGAFLVGFDFGGQPVSTDGEEEKNIYPDYYIEEGFTFLHAQAAYDPEIGYGWLNTRDLQATPAPAVRLSERDLFLAKAAGINQFHPYENQLLNKLIWSRQPASFQVDLNPGAYQVQLTFSDHSPEARRHGPMRVTVNDRILADELVVSPGKRVDLRETIEVTDGKLIFSFSCPPDQDWFISALTIHPVAPLIRHIPLNGWIREEPLSIRASVTGVNPIGQVILNYQTENERGYHMLIMTPVGNNGYLATIPAAYLEQGHLINYYITALDNRGKEGSLGSFDQPFSVPVRQTGALSPTLFHFPPSPADGEDLITLKCTVRPTTEVEKVIIYYINEKNLTNQVMMERGDADDEYRVDLDLSGAQLLPPSLLKYRFVVKLKNGDQAFFPNPLISVPYFRLKMGPPSPC
;
A
#
# COMPACT_ATOMS: atom_id res chain seq x y z
N MET A 1 9.94 -55.40 0.12
CA MET A 1 9.52 -54.88 -1.19
C MET A 1 10.69 -54.12 -1.79
N ALA A 2 10.92 -54.20 -3.10
CA ALA A 2 12.02 -53.49 -3.76
C ALA A 2 11.50 -52.86 -5.05
N ILE A 3 12.02 -51.67 -5.39
CA ILE A 3 11.68 -50.92 -6.60
C ILE A 3 12.94 -50.78 -7.46
N LYS A 4 12.80 -50.97 -8.77
CA LYS A 4 13.85 -50.75 -9.75
C LYS A 4 13.67 -49.37 -10.40
N ILE A 5 14.71 -48.55 -10.37
CA ILE A 5 14.74 -47.24 -11.03
C ILE A 5 15.71 -47.31 -12.20
N GLY A 6 15.23 -47.14 -13.43
CA GLY A 6 16.04 -47.08 -14.65
C GLY A 6 16.45 -45.65 -14.99
N ILE A 7 17.75 -45.42 -15.14
CA ILE A 7 18.30 -44.10 -15.54
C ILE A 7 18.53 -44.10 -17.06
N LEU A 8 17.79 -43.25 -17.76
CA LEU A 8 17.81 -43.18 -19.23
C LEU A 8 18.90 -42.25 -19.78
N ASN A 9 19.64 -41.53 -18.94
CA ASN A 9 20.71 -40.64 -19.38
C ASN A 9 22.04 -41.42 -19.54
N PRO A 10 22.67 -41.44 -20.73
CA PRO A 10 23.87 -42.25 -21.00
C PRO A 10 25.07 -41.90 -20.10
N ASN A 11 25.25 -40.62 -19.80
CA ASN A 11 26.36 -40.12 -19.00
C ASN A 11 26.00 -39.99 -17.50
N GLY A 12 24.91 -40.62 -17.06
CA GLY A 12 24.39 -40.47 -15.70
C GLY A 12 23.69 -39.13 -15.44
N LEU A 13 23.50 -38.81 -14.16
CA LEU A 13 22.86 -37.60 -13.69
C LEU A 13 23.89 -36.53 -13.33
N GLU A 14 23.54 -35.25 -13.52
CA GLU A 14 24.33 -34.15 -12.97
C GLU A 14 24.33 -34.17 -11.44
N LEU A 15 25.30 -33.50 -10.81
CA LEU A 15 25.49 -33.51 -9.37
C LEU A 15 24.21 -33.12 -8.60
N SER A 16 23.50 -32.07 -9.04
CA SER A 16 22.25 -31.62 -8.42
C SER A 16 21.14 -32.68 -8.51
N ALA A 17 20.94 -33.26 -9.70
CA ALA A 17 19.96 -34.33 -9.92
C ALA A 17 20.33 -35.62 -9.17
N GLN A 18 21.62 -35.93 -9.02
CA GLN A 18 22.08 -37.07 -8.22
C GLN A 18 21.75 -36.87 -6.74
N LYS A 19 22.01 -35.68 -6.18
CA LYS A 19 21.61 -35.34 -4.79
C LYS A 19 20.10 -35.50 -4.58
N ALA A 20 19.28 -35.10 -5.55
CA ALA A 20 17.83 -35.28 -5.47
C ALA A 20 17.40 -36.75 -5.60
N LEU A 21 18.06 -37.54 -6.44
CA LEU A 21 17.85 -38.99 -6.51
C LEU A 21 18.20 -39.65 -5.16
N ASP A 22 19.29 -39.25 -4.51
CA ASP A 22 19.65 -39.77 -3.19
C ASP A 22 18.58 -39.44 -2.14
N CYS A 23 17.97 -38.24 -2.21
CA CYS A 23 16.82 -37.89 -1.37
C CYS A 23 15.61 -38.80 -1.62
N LEU A 24 15.31 -39.11 -2.89
CA LEU A 24 14.24 -40.03 -3.28
C LEU A 24 14.51 -41.45 -2.77
N VAL A 25 15.74 -41.95 -2.93
CA VAL A 25 16.18 -43.25 -2.42
C VAL A 25 16.02 -43.29 -0.90
N HIS A 26 16.41 -42.23 -0.19
CA HIS A 26 16.23 -42.12 1.24
C HIS A 26 14.75 -42.17 1.64
N ALA A 27 13.86 -41.46 0.92
CA ALA A 27 12.42 -41.49 1.18
C ALA A 27 11.82 -42.91 1.00
N PHE A 28 12.22 -43.66 -0.02
CA PHE A 28 11.84 -45.07 -0.16
C PHE A 28 12.36 -45.92 1.01
N SER A 29 13.58 -45.69 1.47
CA SER A 29 14.16 -46.44 2.59
C SER A 29 13.38 -46.23 3.89
N GLN A 30 12.88 -45.01 4.15
CA GLN A 30 12.01 -44.71 5.30
C GLN A 30 10.69 -45.47 5.24
N GLN A 31 10.22 -45.82 4.04
CA GLN A 31 9.05 -46.67 3.81
C GLN A 31 9.40 -48.18 3.79
N ASN A 32 10.61 -48.57 4.20
CA ASN A 32 11.12 -49.94 4.15
C ASN A 32 11.16 -50.57 2.74
N ILE A 33 11.33 -49.74 1.71
CA ILE A 33 11.45 -50.18 0.30
C ILE A 33 12.90 -50.05 -0.16
N LYS A 34 13.48 -51.15 -0.64
CA LYS A 34 14.84 -51.15 -1.19
C LYS A 34 14.81 -50.62 -2.62
N VAL A 35 15.76 -49.74 -2.97
CA VAL A 35 15.91 -49.23 -4.34
C VAL A 35 17.06 -49.96 -5.05
N HIS A 36 16.81 -50.42 -6.28
CA HIS A 36 17.82 -50.94 -7.18
C HIS A 36 17.94 -50.04 -8.40
N LEU A 37 19.11 -49.44 -8.61
CA LEU A 37 19.36 -48.59 -9.77
C LEU A 37 19.77 -49.46 -10.96
N CYS A 38 19.09 -49.28 -12.09
CA CYS A 38 19.46 -49.85 -13.38
C CYS A 38 20.11 -48.74 -14.22
N LEU A 39 21.38 -48.92 -14.57
CA LEU A 39 22.11 -47.97 -15.41
C LEU A 39 21.61 -48.02 -16.86
N TYR A 40 21.95 -46.97 -17.61
CA TYR A 40 21.58 -46.82 -19.01
C TYR A 40 21.99 -48.01 -19.88
N THR A 41 21.10 -48.36 -20.83
CA THR A 41 21.33 -49.30 -21.93
C THR A 41 20.75 -48.71 -23.21
N ASP A 42 21.14 -49.20 -24.39
CA ASP A 42 20.54 -48.79 -25.69
C ASP A 42 19.10 -49.31 -25.90
N GLN A 43 18.51 -49.91 -24.86
CA GLN A 43 17.12 -50.35 -24.80
C GLN A 43 16.49 -49.82 -23.51
N ILE A 44 15.16 -49.72 -23.47
CA ILE A 44 14.43 -49.32 -22.27
C ILE A 44 14.71 -50.32 -21.14
N PRO A 45 15.31 -49.89 -20.00
CA PRO A 45 15.59 -50.79 -18.88
C PRO A 45 14.29 -51.37 -18.30
N LYS A 46 14.30 -52.66 -17.95
CA LYS A 46 13.18 -53.29 -17.25
C LYS A 46 13.13 -52.83 -15.78
N ALA A 47 12.47 -51.71 -15.54
CA ALA A 47 12.36 -51.01 -14.26
C ALA A 47 10.91 -50.69 -13.91
N ASP A 48 10.64 -50.37 -12.65
CA ASP A 48 9.30 -49.94 -12.19
C ASP A 48 9.12 -48.42 -12.37
N LEU A 49 10.22 -47.66 -12.27
CA LEU A 49 10.30 -46.22 -12.46
C LEU A 49 11.40 -45.88 -13.45
N LEU A 50 11.12 -45.07 -14.46
CA LEU A 50 12.10 -44.57 -15.43
C LEU A 50 12.33 -43.07 -15.25
N ILE A 51 13.60 -42.68 -15.13
CA ILE A 51 14.01 -41.27 -15.02
C ILE A 51 14.98 -40.88 -16.13
N GLY A 52 14.82 -39.68 -16.68
CA GLY A 52 15.69 -39.19 -17.75
C GLY A 52 15.31 -37.82 -18.29
N THR A 53 16.13 -37.30 -19.19
CA THR A 53 15.90 -36.00 -19.82
C THR A 53 15.89 -36.07 -21.35
N TYR A 54 14.98 -35.33 -21.99
CA TYR A 54 14.90 -35.22 -23.45
C TYR A 54 16.21 -34.70 -24.07
N THR A 55 16.85 -33.73 -23.42
CA THR A 55 18.10 -33.13 -23.89
C THR A 55 19.30 -34.07 -23.85
N LYS A 56 19.28 -35.15 -23.05
CA LYS A 56 20.46 -36.03 -22.85
C LYS A 56 20.22 -37.50 -23.19
N SER A 57 18.98 -37.98 -23.16
CA SER A 57 18.64 -39.37 -23.47
C SER A 57 18.13 -39.49 -24.91
N PRO A 58 18.86 -40.21 -25.81
CA PRO A 58 18.40 -40.46 -27.17
C PRO A 58 17.08 -41.24 -27.20
N ILE A 59 16.95 -42.27 -26.35
CA ILE A 59 15.75 -43.10 -26.25
C ILE A 59 14.53 -42.25 -25.90
N LEU A 60 14.63 -41.41 -24.87
CA LEU A 60 13.51 -40.55 -24.47
C LEU A 60 13.18 -39.53 -25.56
N ARG A 61 14.19 -38.94 -26.21
CA ARG A 61 13.98 -38.00 -27.32
C ARG A 61 13.19 -38.64 -28.46
N ASP A 62 13.62 -39.81 -28.93
CA ASP A 62 12.95 -40.51 -30.01
C ASP A 62 11.49 -40.84 -29.67
N LEU A 63 11.22 -41.25 -28.42
CA LEU A 63 9.86 -41.56 -27.95
C LEU A 63 8.97 -40.31 -27.85
N VAL A 64 9.52 -39.17 -27.45
CA VAL A 64 8.81 -37.89 -27.39
C VAL A 64 8.52 -37.37 -28.80
N ASP A 65 9.50 -37.42 -29.70
CA ASP A 65 9.36 -36.98 -31.10
C ASP A 65 8.36 -37.83 -31.88
N GLN A 66 8.20 -39.11 -31.51
CA GLN A 66 7.19 -40.02 -32.05
C GLN A 66 5.81 -39.90 -31.36
N GLY A 67 5.66 -39.03 -30.36
CA GLY A 67 4.42 -38.83 -29.61
C GLY A 67 4.04 -39.98 -28.68
N GLN A 68 4.95 -40.91 -28.39
CA GLN A 68 4.71 -42.03 -27.47
C GLN A 68 4.84 -41.62 -26.00
N VAL A 69 5.67 -40.61 -25.72
CA VAL A 69 5.80 -39.98 -24.40
C VAL A 69 5.33 -38.53 -24.51
N PRO A 70 4.24 -38.12 -23.83
CA PRO A 70 3.64 -36.80 -23.98
C PRO A 70 4.37 -35.73 -23.14
N LEU A 71 5.69 -35.62 -23.30
CA LEU A 71 6.50 -34.57 -22.67
C LEU A 71 6.55 -33.35 -23.59
N THR A 72 6.17 -32.18 -23.08
CA THR A 72 6.29 -30.93 -23.84
C THR A 72 7.76 -30.58 -24.07
N PRO A 73 8.20 -30.25 -25.31
CA PRO A 73 9.59 -29.92 -25.61
C PRO A 73 9.95 -28.47 -25.22
N ALA A 74 9.69 -28.09 -23.97
CA ALA A 74 9.96 -26.76 -23.42
C ALA A 74 10.93 -26.84 -22.22
N PRO A 75 11.82 -25.84 -22.02
CA PRO A 75 12.73 -25.80 -20.88
C PRO A 75 12.01 -26.06 -19.55
N GLU A 76 12.67 -26.84 -18.69
CA GLU A 76 12.18 -27.24 -17.37
C GLU A 76 10.87 -28.06 -17.34
N ALA A 77 10.22 -28.35 -18.47
CA ALA A 77 8.98 -29.11 -18.52
C ALA A 77 9.14 -30.53 -17.95
N ILE A 78 8.09 -31.02 -17.27
CA ILE A 78 8.11 -32.29 -16.54
C ILE A 78 6.94 -33.20 -16.92
N LEU A 79 7.17 -34.50 -16.78
CA LEU A 79 6.17 -35.55 -16.93
C LEU A 79 6.34 -36.61 -15.84
N ILE A 80 5.27 -36.90 -15.10
CA ILE A 80 5.13 -38.06 -14.21
C ILE A 80 3.87 -38.80 -14.65
N GLN A 81 3.99 -39.96 -15.29
CA GLN A 81 2.84 -40.70 -15.78
C GLN A 81 3.16 -42.19 -16.00
N GLU A 82 2.21 -43.07 -15.69
CA GLU A 82 2.29 -44.47 -16.07
C GLU A 82 1.96 -44.60 -17.57
N LEU A 83 2.87 -45.18 -18.34
CA LEU A 83 2.73 -45.33 -19.79
C LEU A 83 3.12 -46.74 -20.23
N THR A 84 2.32 -47.34 -21.11
CA THR A 84 2.63 -48.63 -21.73
C THR A 84 3.41 -48.41 -23.02
N ILE A 85 4.68 -48.86 -23.04
CA ILE A 85 5.56 -48.82 -24.22
C ILE A 85 6.10 -50.23 -24.46
N GLY A 86 5.74 -50.82 -25.61
CA GLY A 86 5.97 -52.25 -25.86
C GLY A 86 5.23 -53.12 -24.84
N ASP A 87 5.94 -54.06 -24.22
CA ASP A 87 5.40 -55.00 -23.22
C ASP A 87 5.58 -54.52 -21.77
N GLN A 88 5.96 -53.26 -21.56
CA GLN A 88 6.23 -52.70 -20.22
C GLN A 88 5.31 -51.52 -19.92
N THR A 89 4.86 -51.42 -18.66
CA THR A 89 4.07 -50.30 -18.14
C THR A 89 4.73 -49.70 -16.89
N PRO A 90 5.91 -49.05 -17.03
CA PRO A 90 6.56 -48.40 -15.90
C PRO A 90 5.96 -47.01 -15.64
N LEU A 91 6.25 -46.47 -14.45
CA LEU A 91 6.04 -45.05 -14.16
C LEU A 91 7.17 -44.25 -14.83
N TRP A 92 6.81 -43.35 -15.75
CA TRP A 92 7.75 -42.42 -16.37
C TRP A 92 7.82 -41.14 -15.56
N ALA A 93 9.01 -40.77 -15.12
CA ALA A 93 9.31 -39.56 -14.37
C ALA A 93 10.44 -38.81 -15.08
N CYS A 94 10.08 -38.14 -16.17
CA CYS A 94 11.00 -37.55 -17.14
C CYS A 94 10.83 -36.04 -17.22
N ALA A 95 11.83 -35.38 -17.80
CA ALA A 95 11.80 -33.93 -17.99
C ALA A 95 12.49 -33.52 -19.30
N TYR A 96 12.32 -32.26 -19.69
CA TYR A 96 13.00 -31.74 -20.86
C TYR A 96 14.52 -31.65 -20.64
N ASP A 97 14.93 -31.09 -19.51
CA ASP A 97 16.32 -30.84 -19.14
C ASP A 97 16.66 -31.29 -17.70
N SER A 98 17.91 -31.09 -17.30
CA SER A 98 18.40 -31.51 -15.99
C SER A 98 17.74 -30.78 -14.82
N ARG A 99 17.30 -29.53 -15.01
CA ARG A 99 16.59 -28.76 -13.98
C ARG A 99 15.14 -29.23 -13.83
N GLY A 100 14.45 -29.52 -14.94
CA GLY A 100 13.15 -30.17 -14.89
C GLY A 100 13.22 -31.54 -14.18
N LEU A 101 14.28 -32.32 -14.44
CA LEU A 101 14.46 -33.61 -13.77
C LEU A 101 14.69 -33.45 -12.26
N LEU A 102 15.42 -32.40 -11.86
CA LEU A 102 15.58 -32.03 -10.46
C LEU A 102 14.22 -31.79 -9.79
N TYR A 103 13.31 -31.08 -10.45
CA TYR A 103 11.94 -30.85 -9.97
C TYR A 103 11.13 -32.14 -9.86
N VAL A 104 11.24 -33.03 -10.84
CA VAL A 104 10.58 -34.34 -10.82
C VAL A 104 11.03 -35.16 -9.61
N LEU A 105 12.34 -35.27 -9.40
CA LEU A 105 12.89 -36.10 -8.33
C LEU A 105 12.44 -35.59 -6.95
N TYR A 106 12.50 -34.28 -6.72
CA TYR A 106 11.97 -33.69 -5.48
C TYR A 106 10.45 -33.84 -5.35
N GLU A 107 9.68 -33.72 -6.43
CA GLU A 107 8.22 -33.96 -6.38
C GLU A 107 7.91 -35.40 -5.96
N LEU A 108 8.62 -36.40 -6.50
CA LEU A 108 8.46 -37.80 -6.10
C LEU A 108 8.86 -38.01 -4.63
N THR A 109 9.94 -37.37 -4.17
CA THR A 109 10.35 -37.39 -2.76
C THR A 109 9.21 -36.87 -1.88
N GLU A 110 8.68 -35.69 -2.19
CA GLU A 110 7.62 -35.05 -1.39
C GLU A 110 6.32 -35.86 -1.37
N ARG A 111 5.97 -36.56 -2.45
CA ARG A 111 4.81 -37.48 -2.48
C ARG A 111 4.99 -38.66 -1.53
N ILE A 112 6.18 -39.26 -1.50
CA ILE A 112 6.46 -40.41 -0.61
C ILE A 112 6.53 -39.97 0.85
N THR A 113 7.11 -38.81 1.13
CA THR A 113 7.28 -38.33 2.51
C THR A 113 5.99 -37.80 3.12
N ALA A 114 5.10 -37.20 2.32
CA ALA A 114 3.83 -36.67 2.80
C ALA A 114 2.68 -37.68 2.77
N GLN A 115 2.72 -38.67 1.87
CA GLN A 115 1.64 -39.63 1.64
C GLN A 115 2.20 -41.07 1.64
N SER A 116 1.68 -41.93 0.76
CA SER A 116 2.12 -43.31 0.57
C SER A 116 2.59 -43.52 -0.87
N VAL A 117 3.29 -44.63 -1.12
CA VAL A 117 3.85 -44.98 -2.45
C VAL A 117 2.84 -44.87 -3.61
N PRO A 118 1.55 -45.22 -3.47
CA PRO A 118 0.55 -44.98 -4.52
C PRO A 118 0.45 -43.54 -5.04
N ALA A 119 0.81 -42.53 -4.23
CA ALA A 119 0.81 -41.13 -4.65
C ALA A 119 1.75 -40.84 -5.83
N LEU A 120 2.77 -41.68 -6.03
CA LEU A 120 3.71 -41.58 -7.15
C LEU A 120 3.00 -41.67 -8.51
N TYR A 121 1.92 -42.44 -8.59
CA TYR A 121 1.20 -42.72 -9.84
C TYR A 121 0.22 -41.62 -10.23
N LYS A 122 0.07 -40.56 -9.41
CA LYS A 122 -0.76 -39.41 -9.77
C LYS A 122 -0.16 -38.71 -11.01
N PRO A 123 -0.85 -38.69 -12.17
CA PRO A 123 -0.29 -38.12 -13.38
C PRO A 123 0.01 -36.63 -13.22
N THR A 124 1.09 -36.16 -13.84
CA THR A 124 1.50 -34.76 -13.80
C THR A 124 2.23 -34.41 -15.08
N GLN A 125 1.74 -33.39 -15.77
CA GLN A 125 2.38 -32.79 -16.93
C GLN A 125 2.34 -31.29 -16.72
N GLU A 126 3.50 -30.68 -16.50
CA GLU A 126 3.58 -29.29 -16.09
C GLU A 126 4.82 -28.63 -16.71
N GLU A 127 4.70 -27.35 -17.04
CA GLU A 127 5.76 -26.53 -17.63
C GLU A 127 5.75 -25.13 -16.99
N PRO A 128 6.88 -24.40 -17.01
CA PRO A 128 6.97 -23.08 -16.40
C PRO A 128 6.09 -22.03 -17.12
N ALA A 129 5.23 -21.34 -16.38
CA ALA A 129 4.44 -20.23 -16.87
C ALA A 129 5.22 -18.91 -16.88
N ILE A 130 6.14 -18.72 -15.92
CA ILE A 130 7.12 -17.66 -15.82
C ILE A 130 8.52 -18.30 -15.91
N LYS A 131 9.34 -17.86 -16.87
CA LYS A 131 10.65 -18.49 -17.15
C LYS A 131 11.66 -18.28 -16.03
N LEU A 132 11.82 -17.06 -15.52
CA LEU A 132 12.74 -16.78 -14.41
C LEU A 132 11.96 -16.60 -13.11
N ARG A 133 12.23 -17.48 -12.14
CA ARG A 133 11.59 -17.48 -10.81
C ARG A 133 12.69 -17.32 -9.79
N GLY A 134 12.87 -16.07 -9.34
CA GLY A 134 13.99 -15.65 -8.51
C GLY A 134 13.62 -15.41 -7.06
N VAL A 135 14.56 -15.67 -6.16
CA VAL A 135 14.55 -15.13 -4.79
C VAL A 135 15.77 -14.25 -4.59
N LEU A 136 15.56 -13.09 -3.98
CA LEU A 136 16.61 -12.13 -3.67
C LEU A 136 16.78 -12.01 -2.15
N ASP A 137 18.01 -12.08 -1.65
CA ASP A 137 18.32 -11.89 -0.23
C ASP A 137 19.53 -10.95 -0.06
N PHE A 138 19.68 -10.36 1.12
CA PHE A 138 20.64 -9.30 1.39
C PHE A 138 21.72 -9.78 2.34
N ILE A 139 22.92 -9.23 2.17
CA ILE A 139 23.96 -9.30 3.19
C ILE A 139 24.23 -7.91 3.81
N PRO A 140 24.27 -7.79 5.15
CA PRO A 140 24.60 -6.54 5.82
C PRO A 140 25.99 -6.02 5.44
N SER A 141 26.11 -4.70 5.26
CA SER A 141 27.37 -4.04 4.88
C SER A 141 28.51 -4.29 5.90
N GLU A 142 28.16 -4.37 7.19
CA GLU A 142 29.08 -4.67 8.30
C GLU A 142 29.78 -6.02 8.16
N ARG A 143 29.14 -7.02 7.54
CA ARG A 143 29.75 -8.33 7.31
C ARG A 143 30.92 -8.22 6.33
N LEU A 144 30.81 -7.38 5.32
CA LEU A 144 31.90 -7.13 4.36
C LEU A 144 33.05 -6.35 5.01
N LYS A 145 32.76 -5.41 5.91
CA LYS A 145 33.78 -4.64 6.64
C LYS A 145 34.63 -5.52 7.56
N ASN A 146 34.00 -6.46 8.25
CA ASN A 146 34.65 -7.27 9.28
C ASN A 146 35.23 -8.60 8.75
N GLY A 147 34.87 -8.99 7.52
CA GLY A 147 35.07 -10.35 7.04
C GLY A 147 33.90 -11.25 7.45
N TRP A 148 33.36 -12.00 6.48
CA TRP A 148 32.24 -12.90 6.70
C TRP A 148 32.61 -14.34 6.37
N THR A 149 31.83 -15.28 6.89
CA THR A 149 32.01 -16.71 6.68
C THR A 149 30.75 -17.32 6.09
N LEU A 150 30.92 -18.40 5.33
CA LEU A 150 29.82 -19.14 4.72
C LEU A 150 29.27 -20.17 5.71
N GLU A 151 28.05 -19.95 6.20
CA GLU A 151 27.30 -20.96 6.93
C GLU A 151 26.70 -21.99 5.95
N ARG A 152 27.51 -22.98 5.57
CA ARG A 152 27.18 -23.91 4.49
C ARG A 152 25.85 -24.66 4.70
N ASP A 153 25.56 -25.11 5.92
CA ASP A 153 24.34 -25.86 6.23
C ASP A 153 23.07 -25.01 6.03
N TYR A 154 23.14 -23.72 6.39
CA TYR A 154 22.06 -22.76 6.16
C TYR A 154 21.77 -22.63 4.67
N TRP A 155 22.79 -22.30 3.87
CA TRP A 155 22.64 -22.04 2.44
C TRP A 155 22.24 -23.29 1.66
N GLN A 156 22.79 -24.45 2.00
CA GLN A 156 22.36 -25.74 1.44
C GLN A 156 20.87 -25.99 1.68
N SER A 157 20.42 -25.79 2.93
CA SER A 157 19.02 -25.99 3.30
C SER A 157 18.12 -24.99 2.60
N PHE A 158 18.54 -23.73 2.50
CA PHE A 158 17.78 -22.67 1.83
C PHE A 158 17.64 -22.93 0.33
N PHE A 159 18.74 -23.23 -0.38
CA PHE A 159 18.71 -23.53 -1.81
C PHE A 159 17.92 -24.81 -2.11
N ALA A 160 18.00 -25.83 -1.24
CA ALA A 160 17.15 -27.01 -1.37
C ALA A 160 15.66 -26.66 -1.27
N MET A 161 15.26 -25.78 -0.33
CA MET A 161 13.88 -25.31 -0.23
C MET A 161 13.45 -24.53 -1.49
N LEU A 162 14.31 -23.67 -2.04
CA LEU A 162 14.00 -22.93 -3.26
C LEU A 162 13.76 -23.88 -4.44
N ILE A 163 14.65 -24.86 -4.65
CA ILE A 163 14.55 -25.82 -5.74
C ILE A 163 13.33 -26.74 -5.60
N ARG A 164 13.01 -27.21 -4.38
CA ARG A 164 11.78 -27.99 -4.11
C ARG A 164 10.50 -27.24 -4.45
N ASN A 165 10.57 -25.91 -4.42
CA ASN A 165 9.49 -25.00 -4.81
C ASN A 165 9.65 -24.45 -6.23
N ARG A 166 10.56 -25.03 -7.02
CA ARG A 166 10.80 -24.73 -8.44
C ARG A 166 11.28 -23.32 -8.74
N PHE A 167 11.91 -22.65 -7.79
CA PHE A 167 12.74 -21.49 -8.10
C PHE A 167 13.96 -21.94 -8.92
N ASN A 168 14.48 -21.05 -9.76
CA ASN A 168 15.64 -21.32 -10.60
C ASN A 168 16.73 -20.25 -10.54
N CYS A 169 16.50 -19.15 -9.82
CA CYS A 169 17.46 -18.07 -9.68
C CYS A 169 17.55 -17.63 -8.21
N PHE A 170 18.77 -17.36 -7.75
CA PHE A 170 19.02 -16.72 -6.47
C PHE A 170 19.87 -15.47 -6.68
N THR A 171 19.47 -14.34 -6.08
CA THR A 171 20.21 -13.08 -6.12
C THR A 171 20.71 -12.72 -4.73
N LEU A 172 22.03 -12.59 -4.56
CA LEU A 172 22.61 -12.00 -3.34
C LEU A 172 22.80 -10.50 -3.55
N VAL A 173 22.22 -9.67 -2.70
CA VAL A 173 22.35 -8.20 -2.77
C VAL A 173 23.37 -7.69 -1.77
N PHE A 174 24.34 -6.94 -2.29
CA PHE A 174 25.15 -6.01 -1.53
C PHE A 174 24.45 -4.66 -1.44
N ASN A 175 24.04 -4.28 -0.23
CA ASN A 175 23.42 -3.00 0.07
C ASN A 175 24.37 -2.10 0.86
N SER A 176 24.71 -0.93 0.31
CA SER A 176 25.60 0.05 0.93
C SER A 176 24.81 1.28 1.39
N SER A 177 24.56 1.40 2.70
CA SER A 177 23.79 2.53 3.27
C SER A 177 24.47 3.89 3.10
N SER A 178 25.79 3.90 2.91
CA SER A 178 26.59 5.13 2.66
C SER A 178 26.81 5.43 1.19
N GLY A 179 26.26 4.62 0.28
CA GLY A 179 26.52 4.72 -1.16
C GLY A 179 27.95 4.33 -1.60
N THR A 180 28.81 3.94 -0.66
CA THR A 180 30.19 3.51 -0.95
C THR A 180 30.18 2.31 -1.90
N PRO A 181 30.96 2.32 -3.00
CA PRO A 181 31.08 1.17 -3.90
C PRO A 181 31.52 -0.08 -3.14
N VAL A 182 30.92 -1.24 -3.43
CA VAL A 182 31.25 -2.48 -2.71
C VAL A 182 32.63 -3.05 -3.07
N PHE A 183 33.14 -2.72 -4.26
CA PHE A 183 34.35 -3.32 -4.82
C PHE A 183 35.61 -3.25 -3.95
N PRO A 184 35.92 -2.16 -3.22
CA PRO A 184 37.13 -2.13 -2.41
C PRO A 184 37.09 -3.08 -1.19
N TYR A 185 35.91 -3.63 -0.83
CA TYR A 185 35.77 -4.72 0.14
C TYR A 185 36.07 -6.12 -0.45
N LEU A 186 36.17 -6.24 -1.78
CA LEU A 186 36.31 -7.51 -2.50
C LEU A 186 37.59 -7.58 -3.33
N LEU A 187 38.05 -6.45 -3.89
CA LEU A 187 39.07 -6.39 -4.93
C LEU A 187 40.04 -5.22 -4.72
N SER A 188 41.30 -5.46 -5.07
CA SER A 188 42.27 -4.41 -5.34
C SER A 188 42.38 -4.26 -6.86
N VAL A 189 42.30 -3.03 -7.36
CA VAL A 189 42.38 -2.72 -8.79
C VAL A 189 43.75 -2.09 -9.08
N PRO A 190 44.70 -2.82 -9.70
CA PRO A 190 46.07 -2.35 -9.88
C PRO A 190 46.22 -1.04 -10.65
N GLU A 191 45.29 -0.74 -11.56
CA GLU A 191 45.24 0.50 -12.35
C GLU A 191 44.76 1.71 -11.53
N HIS A 192 44.21 1.49 -10.35
CA HIS A 192 43.73 2.51 -9.42
C HIS A 192 44.29 2.26 -8.00
N PRO A 193 45.63 2.26 -7.82
CA PRO A 193 46.26 1.96 -6.53
C PRO A 193 45.96 3.00 -5.45
N GLU A 194 45.51 4.20 -5.85
CA GLU A 194 45.07 5.27 -4.96
C GLU A 194 43.77 4.94 -4.21
N VAL A 195 42.93 4.04 -4.76
CA VAL A 195 41.63 3.71 -4.19
C VAL A 195 41.79 2.74 -3.03
N ASN A 196 41.62 3.24 -1.81
CA ASN A 196 41.71 2.41 -0.61
C ASN A 196 40.72 2.84 0.49
N LEU A 197 39.91 1.89 0.95
CA LEU A 197 38.94 2.06 2.03
C LEU A 197 39.62 1.90 3.39
N PHE A 198 40.28 2.95 3.90
CA PHE A 198 41.06 2.86 5.15
C PHE A 198 42.08 1.66 5.05
N PRO A 199 42.89 1.28 6.06
CA PRO A 199 43.70 0.07 5.92
C PRO A 199 42.84 -1.19 6.14
N LEU A 200 41.90 -1.49 5.23
CA LEU A 200 41.25 -2.80 5.22
C LEU A 200 42.31 -3.87 4.90
N PRO A 201 42.55 -4.86 5.77
CA PRO A 201 43.59 -5.86 5.51
C PRO A 201 43.29 -6.67 4.25
N GLU A 202 44.31 -6.92 3.43
CA GLU A 202 44.18 -7.71 2.19
C GLU A 202 43.59 -9.12 2.45
N ALA A 203 43.87 -9.70 3.63
CA ALA A 203 43.30 -10.98 4.04
C ALA A 203 41.76 -10.94 4.18
N VAL A 204 41.20 -9.82 4.67
CA VAL A 204 39.73 -9.65 4.80
C VAL A 204 39.11 -9.54 3.41
N ARG A 205 39.71 -8.71 2.54
CA ARG A 205 39.28 -8.53 1.14
C ARG A 205 39.30 -9.85 0.37
N ALA A 206 40.42 -10.58 0.40
CA ALA A 206 40.55 -11.88 -0.23
C ALA A 206 39.57 -12.91 0.34
N GLY A 207 39.36 -12.91 1.67
CA GLY A 207 38.37 -13.75 2.34
C GLY A 207 36.93 -13.46 1.88
N ASN A 208 36.55 -12.19 1.77
CA ASN A 208 35.22 -11.80 1.30
C ASN A 208 34.95 -12.28 -0.13
N LEU A 209 35.92 -12.11 -1.03
CA LEU A 209 35.83 -12.60 -2.39
C LEU A 209 35.75 -14.12 -2.45
N GLN A 210 36.52 -14.82 -1.61
CA GLN A 210 36.50 -16.27 -1.54
C GLN A 210 35.13 -16.80 -1.10
N VAL A 211 34.51 -16.17 -0.09
CA VAL A 211 33.16 -16.55 0.35
C VAL A 211 32.10 -16.30 -0.74
N LEU A 212 32.22 -15.21 -1.49
CA LEU A 212 31.32 -14.96 -2.64
C LEU A 212 31.44 -16.05 -3.70
N LYS A 213 32.68 -16.50 -4.03
CA LYS A 213 32.91 -17.61 -4.96
C LYS A 213 32.25 -18.89 -4.46
N GLU A 214 32.55 -19.28 -3.22
CA GLU A 214 32.02 -20.51 -2.63
C GLU A 214 30.48 -20.52 -2.58
N LEU A 215 29.85 -19.38 -2.30
CA LEU A 215 28.39 -19.27 -2.32
C LEU A 215 27.83 -19.39 -3.75
N SER A 216 28.46 -18.75 -4.74
CA SER A 216 28.02 -18.84 -6.14
C SER A 216 28.16 -20.26 -6.71
N GLU A 217 29.23 -20.97 -6.35
CA GLU A 217 29.43 -22.39 -6.65
C GLU A 217 28.37 -23.24 -5.97
N LEU A 218 28.07 -22.98 -4.69
CA LEU A 218 27.05 -23.71 -3.94
C LEU A 218 25.65 -23.56 -4.56
N ALA A 219 25.30 -22.36 -5.03
CA ALA A 219 24.03 -22.13 -5.73
C ALA A 219 23.95 -22.94 -7.04
N SER A 220 25.02 -22.90 -7.84
CA SER A 220 25.16 -23.65 -9.10
C SER A 220 25.06 -25.17 -8.86
N ASP A 221 25.77 -25.69 -7.86
CA ASP A 221 25.75 -27.10 -7.42
C ASP A 221 24.39 -27.57 -6.88
N SER A 222 23.55 -26.64 -6.45
CA SER A 222 22.16 -26.88 -6.04
C SER A 222 21.17 -26.79 -7.21
N GLY A 223 21.60 -26.31 -8.38
CA GLY A 223 20.76 -26.17 -9.58
C GLY A 223 20.13 -24.77 -9.75
N LEU A 224 20.63 -23.75 -9.06
CA LEU A 224 20.17 -22.35 -9.15
C LEU A 224 21.16 -21.49 -9.95
N ASP A 225 20.62 -20.57 -10.74
CA ASP A 225 21.42 -19.51 -11.36
C ASP A 225 21.74 -18.43 -10.33
N PHE A 226 23.04 -18.17 -10.10
CA PHE A 226 23.49 -17.17 -9.15
C PHE A 226 23.60 -15.78 -9.79
N HIS A 227 22.91 -14.81 -9.21
CA HIS A 227 22.97 -13.40 -9.58
C HIS A 227 23.53 -12.58 -8.43
N LEU A 228 24.21 -11.48 -8.75
CA LEU A 228 24.71 -10.53 -7.77
C LEU A 228 24.03 -9.18 -7.93
N GLY A 229 23.41 -8.68 -6.86
CA GLY A 229 22.81 -7.36 -6.80
C GLY A 229 23.74 -6.33 -6.17
N LEU A 230 23.86 -5.18 -6.82
CA LEU A 230 24.64 -4.02 -6.41
C LEU A 230 23.65 -2.87 -6.17
N TRP A 231 23.14 -2.79 -4.96
CA TRP A 231 22.18 -1.77 -4.56
C TRP A 231 22.88 -0.55 -3.97
N ASN A 232 22.25 0.62 -4.12
CA ASN A 232 22.87 1.91 -3.90
C ASN A 232 24.14 2.08 -4.76
N TYR A 233 24.04 1.76 -6.04
CA TYR A 233 25.11 1.98 -7.02
C TYR A 233 25.18 3.46 -7.47
N TYR A 234 26.37 3.93 -7.81
CA TYR A 234 26.60 5.31 -8.26
C TYR A 234 26.01 5.52 -9.66
N PRO A 235 25.17 6.55 -9.89
CA PRO A 235 24.48 6.75 -11.18
C PRO A 235 25.21 7.62 -12.20
N GLY A 236 26.40 8.15 -11.88
CA GLY A 236 27.18 9.01 -12.79
C GLY A 236 27.10 10.53 -12.54
N TYR A 237 26.37 10.99 -11.51
CA TYR A 237 26.19 12.42 -11.23
C TYR A 237 27.03 12.94 -10.05
N PRO A 238 27.66 14.13 -10.13
CA PRO A 238 28.30 14.78 -8.99
C PRO A 238 27.27 15.50 -8.08
N PRO A 239 27.61 15.80 -6.81
CA PRO A 239 28.84 15.39 -6.11
C PRO A 239 28.80 13.90 -5.74
N LEU A 240 29.96 13.32 -5.43
CA LEU A 240 30.02 11.94 -4.94
C LEU A 240 29.26 11.82 -3.60
N PRO A 241 28.38 10.84 -3.46
CA PRO A 241 27.58 10.65 -2.24
C PRO A 241 28.36 10.03 -1.08
N PHE A 242 29.61 9.64 -1.32
CA PHE A 242 30.51 8.98 -0.37
C PHE A 242 31.91 9.61 -0.40
N ARG A 243 32.71 9.32 0.62
CA ARG A 243 34.13 9.69 0.67
C ARG A 243 35.00 8.45 0.75
N VAL A 244 35.47 7.99 -0.40
CA VAL A 244 36.48 6.94 -0.49
C VAL A 244 37.81 7.60 -0.89
N PRO A 245 38.89 7.46 -0.09
CA PRO A 245 40.20 7.96 -0.46
C PRO A 245 40.62 7.47 -1.85
N GLY A 246 41.11 8.40 -2.67
CA GLY A 246 41.54 8.11 -4.05
C GLY A 246 40.41 8.07 -5.09
N VAL A 247 39.15 8.14 -4.70
CA VAL A 247 38.02 8.17 -5.64
C VAL A 247 37.49 9.60 -5.78
N ASN A 248 37.33 10.06 -7.02
CA ASN A 248 36.82 11.39 -7.37
C ASN A 248 35.87 11.31 -8.60
N PRO A 249 35.13 12.39 -8.92
CA PRO A 249 34.24 12.40 -10.08
C PRO A 249 34.92 12.04 -11.40
N GLU A 250 36.22 12.28 -11.54
CA GLU A 250 36.97 12.05 -12.77
C GLU A 250 37.39 10.58 -12.97
N ASN A 251 37.68 9.83 -11.89
CA ASN A 251 38.18 8.46 -11.98
C ASN A 251 37.14 7.37 -11.61
N ILE A 252 36.02 7.73 -10.99
CA ILE A 252 35.03 6.75 -10.49
C ILE A 252 34.51 5.82 -11.59
N GLY A 253 34.19 6.34 -12.78
CA GLY A 253 33.68 5.53 -13.89
C GLY A 253 34.67 4.46 -14.35
N ALA A 254 35.94 4.84 -14.54
CA ALA A 254 37.00 3.92 -14.92
C ALA A 254 37.28 2.88 -13.82
N TYR A 255 37.29 3.29 -12.55
CA TYR A 255 37.46 2.38 -11.42
C TYR A 255 36.35 1.33 -11.36
N LEU A 256 35.08 1.74 -11.48
CA LEU A 256 33.94 0.84 -11.42
C LEU A 256 33.91 -0.15 -12.60
N TYR A 257 34.22 0.31 -13.80
CA TYR A 257 34.39 -0.53 -14.99
C TYR A 257 35.44 -1.64 -14.76
N ARG A 258 36.64 -1.28 -14.29
CA ARG A 258 37.73 -2.23 -14.04
C ARG A 258 37.37 -3.22 -12.93
N SER A 259 36.80 -2.71 -11.84
CA SER A 259 36.35 -3.51 -10.71
C SER A 259 35.33 -4.56 -11.15
N LEU A 260 34.35 -4.16 -11.97
CA LEU A 260 33.31 -5.04 -12.46
C LEU A 260 33.89 -6.15 -13.34
N LYS A 261 34.79 -5.82 -14.29
CA LYS A 261 35.49 -6.82 -15.11
C LYS A 261 36.26 -7.83 -14.27
N GLN A 262 37.02 -7.35 -13.28
CA GLN A 262 37.80 -8.22 -12.40
C GLN A 262 36.90 -9.12 -11.55
N LEU A 263 35.75 -8.63 -11.09
CA LEU A 263 34.77 -9.43 -10.37
C LEU A 263 34.18 -10.55 -11.24
N ILE A 264 33.77 -10.23 -12.47
CA ILE A 264 33.20 -11.19 -13.42
C ILE A 264 34.22 -12.30 -13.72
N PHE A 265 35.50 -11.93 -13.92
CA PHE A 265 36.56 -12.91 -14.14
C PHE A 265 36.84 -13.76 -12.90
N ALA A 266 36.81 -13.16 -11.70
CA ALA A 266 37.08 -13.85 -10.45
C ALA A 266 35.97 -14.85 -10.06
N CYS A 267 34.71 -14.58 -10.45
CA CYS A 267 33.52 -15.33 -10.07
C CYS A 267 32.69 -15.71 -11.32
N PRO A 268 33.13 -16.70 -12.13
CA PRO A 268 32.46 -17.08 -13.38
C PRO A 268 31.08 -17.75 -13.22
N GLU A 269 30.73 -18.16 -12.00
CA GLU A 269 29.40 -18.69 -11.67
C GLU A 269 28.32 -17.59 -11.57
N ILE A 270 28.71 -16.31 -11.50
CA ILE A 270 27.75 -15.20 -11.63
C ILE A 270 27.17 -15.24 -13.05
N LYS A 271 25.84 -15.41 -13.17
CA LYS A 271 25.11 -15.41 -14.45
C LYS A 271 24.36 -14.11 -14.71
N GLY A 272 24.18 -13.28 -13.68
CA GLY A 272 23.55 -11.97 -13.83
C GLY A 272 23.95 -10.94 -12.78
N LEU A 273 23.80 -9.67 -13.15
CA LEU A 273 24.12 -8.51 -12.33
C LEU A 273 22.90 -7.60 -12.22
N GLU A 274 22.47 -7.30 -11.01
CA GLU A 274 21.34 -6.40 -10.74
C GLU A 274 21.84 -5.07 -10.18
N PHE A 275 21.32 -3.96 -10.67
CA PHE A 275 21.71 -2.62 -10.24
C PHE A 275 20.49 -1.83 -9.74
N LYS A 276 20.57 -1.33 -8.51
CA LYS A 276 19.66 -0.32 -7.96
C LYS A 276 20.45 0.91 -7.58
N PHE A 277 20.14 2.06 -8.16
CA PHE A 277 20.94 3.28 -8.04
C PHE A 277 20.53 4.13 -6.83
N GLN A 278 21.50 4.86 -6.27
CA GLN A 278 21.27 5.76 -5.13
C GLN A 278 20.32 6.92 -5.46
N ARG A 279 20.34 7.34 -6.72
CA ARG A 279 19.51 8.40 -7.27
C ARG A 279 19.13 8.02 -8.69
N ALA A 280 17.89 8.34 -9.05
CA ALA A 280 17.40 8.26 -10.41
C ALA A 280 17.47 9.65 -11.09
N PRO A 281 17.62 9.70 -12.43
CA PRO A 281 17.87 8.57 -13.32
C PRO A 281 19.35 8.15 -13.35
N LEU A 282 19.67 7.04 -14.03
CA LEU A 282 21.03 6.64 -14.45
C LEU A 282 21.51 7.51 -15.62
N GLU A 283 22.77 7.95 -15.59
CA GLU A 283 23.37 8.73 -16.67
C GLU A 283 23.77 7.81 -17.86
N PRO A 284 23.35 8.10 -19.11
CA PRO A 284 23.60 7.23 -20.27
C PRO A 284 25.07 6.93 -20.58
N ASP A 285 25.95 7.94 -20.60
CA ASP A 285 27.37 7.73 -20.94
C ASP A 285 28.05 6.88 -19.87
N PHE A 286 27.72 7.12 -18.60
CA PHE A 286 28.19 6.32 -17.48
C PHE A 286 27.69 4.88 -17.57
N ALA A 287 26.41 4.66 -17.91
CA ALA A 287 25.84 3.32 -18.09
C ALA A 287 26.63 2.51 -19.13
N PHE A 288 26.92 3.12 -20.28
CA PHE A 288 27.70 2.48 -21.33
C PHE A 288 29.12 2.18 -20.87
N ASN A 289 29.85 3.21 -20.45
CA ASN A 289 31.28 3.14 -20.22
C ASN A 289 31.64 2.29 -18.98
N SER A 290 30.76 2.23 -17.98
CA SER A 290 31.05 1.54 -16.71
C SER A 290 30.41 0.16 -16.57
N ILE A 291 29.20 -0.05 -17.09
CA ILE A 291 28.43 -1.29 -16.88
C ILE A 291 28.38 -2.11 -18.17
N VAL A 292 27.82 -1.54 -19.24
CA VAL A 292 27.60 -2.29 -20.50
C VAL A 292 28.92 -2.72 -21.13
N GLN A 293 29.90 -1.81 -21.22
CA GLN A 293 31.22 -2.14 -21.77
C GLN A 293 31.92 -3.24 -20.98
N ALA A 294 31.75 -3.29 -19.65
CA ALA A 294 32.33 -4.36 -18.83
C ALA A 294 31.73 -5.74 -19.15
N VAL A 295 30.42 -5.81 -19.41
CA VAL A 295 29.73 -7.04 -19.83
C VAL A 295 30.16 -7.46 -21.23
N LEU A 296 30.23 -6.53 -22.18
CA LEU A 296 30.67 -6.80 -23.55
C LEU A 296 32.10 -7.35 -23.58
N ASP A 297 33.02 -6.69 -22.87
CA ASP A 297 34.43 -7.08 -22.80
C ASP A 297 34.69 -8.41 -22.09
N THR A 298 33.71 -8.89 -21.30
CA THR A 298 33.79 -10.18 -20.60
C THR A 298 33.03 -11.30 -21.33
N GLY A 299 32.62 -11.05 -22.58
CA GLY A 299 32.07 -12.05 -23.49
C GLY A 299 30.55 -12.06 -23.61
N ASN A 300 29.84 -11.05 -23.07
CA ASN A 300 28.39 -10.85 -23.18
C ASN A 300 27.55 -12.09 -22.80
N LYS A 301 27.95 -12.79 -21.74
CA LYS A 301 27.25 -13.98 -21.22
C LYS A 301 26.35 -13.71 -20.02
N LEU A 302 26.46 -12.51 -19.44
CA LEU A 302 25.71 -12.10 -18.25
C LEU A 302 24.38 -11.48 -18.64
N THR A 303 23.42 -11.58 -17.73
CA THR A 303 22.18 -10.81 -17.83
C THR A 303 22.21 -9.62 -16.88
N LEU A 304 21.95 -8.42 -17.39
CA LEU A 304 21.79 -7.23 -16.58
C LEU A 304 20.37 -7.14 -16.02
N LYS A 305 20.18 -6.56 -14.84
CA LYS A 305 18.86 -6.19 -14.32
C LYS A 305 18.88 -4.74 -13.83
N PHE A 306 17.90 -3.96 -14.27
CA PHE A 306 17.74 -2.56 -13.89
C PHE A 306 16.31 -2.27 -13.46
N TYR A 307 16.14 -1.27 -12.60
CA TYR A 307 14.82 -0.81 -12.18
C TYR A 307 14.27 0.22 -13.16
N THR A 308 13.08 -0.06 -13.68
CA THR A 308 12.39 0.75 -14.72
C THR A 308 12.26 2.22 -14.35
N ASN A 309 11.91 2.53 -13.10
CA ASN A 309 11.77 3.90 -12.59
C ASN A 309 13.09 4.65 -12.41
N GLN A 310 14.25 4.02 -12.68
CA GLN A 310 15.57 4.63 -12.58
C GLN A 310 16.23 4.85 -13.95
N LEU A 311 15.60 4.45 -15.05
CA LEU A 311 16.16 4.57 -16.39
C LEU A 311 15.51 5.69 -17.20
N THR A 312 16.28 6.24 -18.15
CA THR A 312 15.76 7.10 -19.23
C THR A 312 15.57 6.27 -20.51
N THR A 313 14.82 6.82 -21.47
CA THR A 313 14.69 6.22 -22.81
C THR A 313 16.05 6.00 -23.48
N ASP A 314 16.99 6.96 -23.35
CA ASP A 314 18.33 6.84 -23.93
C ASP A 314 19.12 5.63 -23.40
N VAL A 315 19.02 5.32 -22.10
CA VAL A 315 19.66 4.13 -21.53
C VAL A 315 19.04 2.86 -22.09
N ILE A 316 17.73 2.86 -22.30
CA ILE A 316 17.02 1.70 -22.82
C ILE A 316 17.40 1.43 -24.28
N ASP A 317 17.42 2.47 -25.11
CA ASP A 317 17.86 2.39 -26.50
C ASP A 317 19.31 1.88 -26.57
N LEU A 318 20.16 2.34 -25.67
CA LEU A 318 21.54 1.88 -25.54
C LEU A 318 21.66 0.39 -25.23
N LEU A 319 20.82 -0.13 -24.32
CA LEU A 319 20.80 -1.56 -23.98
C LEU A 319 20.34 -2.42 -25.15
N GLN A 320 19.36 -1.91 -25.92
CA GLN A 320 18.85 -2.57 -27.12
C GLN A 320 19.92 -2.64 -28.22
N VAL A 321 20.58 -1.52 -28.53
CA VAL A 321 21.65 -1.44 -29.53
C VAL A 321 22.87 -2.29 -29.15
N SER A 322 23.17 -2.40 -27.85
CA SER A 322 24.30 -3.19 -27.35
C SER A 322 24.03 -4.70 -27.33
N GLU A 323 22.80 -5.14 -27.62
CA GLU A 323 22.36 -6.54 -27.60
C GLU A 323 22.68 -7.30 -26.29
N VAL A 324 22.72 -6.58 -25.16
CA VAL A 324 22.96 -7.18 -23.84
C VAL A 324 21.65 -7.72 -23.29
N ASN A 325 21.65 -9.00 -22.86
CA ASN A 325 20.48 -9.59 -22.22
C ASN A 325 20.16 -8.77 -20.96
N THR A 326 18.94 -8.23 -20.87
CA THR A 326 18.57 -7.33 -19.79
C THR A 326 17.17 -7.65 -19.26
N PHE A 327 17.00 -7.61 -17.94
CA PHE A 327 15.68 -7.53 -17.32
C PHE A 327 15.40 -6.10 -16.89
N LEU A 328 14.20 -5.61 -17.21
CA LEU A 328 13.69 -4.36 -16.69
C LEU A 328 12.70 -4.66 -15.58
N THR A 329 13.16 -4.50 -14.34
CA THR A 329 12.42 -4.80 -13.12
C THR A 329 11.48 -3.65 -12.77
N ARG A 330 10.21 -3.97 -12.55
CA ARG A 330 9.22 -3.10 -11.93
C ARG A 330 9.01 -3.54 -10.49
N GLU A 331 9.10 -2.60 -9.56
CA GLU A 331 8.72 -2.85 -8.17
C GLU A 331 7.21 -2.80 -8.03
N GLY A 332 6.62 -3.84 -7.44
CA GLY A 332 5.23 -3.81 -7.05
C GLY A 332 4.98 -2.75 -5.97
N TRP A 333 3.96 -1.92 -6.16
CA TRP A 333 3.42 -1.00 -5.14
C TRP A 333 4.48 -0.15 -4.41
N ASP A 334 5.42 0.44 -5.16
CA ASP A 334 6.52 1.25 -4.62
C ASP A 334 7.36 0.52 -3.55
N GLY A 335 7.55 -0.78 -3.73
CA GLY A 335 8.29 -1.63 -2.78
C GLY A 335 7.44 -2.16 -1.63
N ASN A 336 6.11 -2.04 -1.69
CA ASN A 336 5.18 -2.63 -0.73
C ASN A 336 4.42 -3.83 -1.33
N CYS A 337 3.58 -4.47 -0.50
CA CYS A 337 2.66 -5.50 -0.94
C CYS A 337 1.24 -4.90 -0.98
N GLY A 338 0.76 -4.45 -2.14
CA GLY A 338 -0.63 -4.02 -2.33
C GLY A 338 -1.48 -5.09 -3.00
N LEU A 339 -2.72 -4.76 -3.42
CA LEU A 339 -3.67 -5.72 -4.02
C LEU A 339 -3.11 -6.40 -5.30
N PRO A 340 -3.60 -7.60 -5.66
CA PRO A 340 -2.99 -8.47 -6.68
C PRO A 340 -3.26 -8.05 -8.14
N TYR A 341 -2.99 -6.80 -8.47
CA TYR A 341 -3.06 -6.24 -9.83
C TYR A 341 -1.99 -5.13 -10.01
N LEU A 342 -1.81 -4.67 -11.25
CA LEU A 342 -0.93 -3.54 -11.57
C LEU A 342 -1.70 -2.22 -11.43
N ARG A 343 -1.13 -1.22 -10.72
CA ARG A 343 -1.81 0.07 -10.49
C ARG A 343 -2.15 0.78 -11.81
N THR A 344 -3.25 1.53 -11.83
CA THR A 344 -3.73 2.20 -13.06
C THR A 344 -2.72 3.21 -13.63
N GLU A 345 -2.11 4.06 -12.77
CA GLU A 345 -1.05 5.03 -13.16
C GLU A 345 0.18 4.35 -13.78
N GLU A 346 0.36 3.09 -13.43
CA GLU A 346 1.57 2.32 -13.58
C GLU A 346 1.40 1.39 -14.81
N GLU A 347 0.16 1.05 -15.18
CA GLU A 347 -0.22 0.50 -16.48
C GLU A 347 -0.11 1.54 -17.62
N GLY A 348 -0.20 2.84 -17.31
CA GLY A 348 -0.18 3.92 -18.31
C GLY A 348 1.20 4.48 -18.68
N ASN A 349 2.26 4.07 -17.98
CA ASN A 349 3.64 4.30 -18.41
C ASN A 349 4.02 3.25 -19.48
N ASP A 350 3.34 3.35 -20.63
CA ASP A 350 3.60 2.63 -21.89
C ASP A 350 4.93 3.03 -22.55
N LEU A 351 5.88 3.54 -21.78
CA LEU A 351 7.29 3.61 -22.19
C LEU A 351 7.87 2.21 -22.43
N PHE A 352 7.09 1.13 -22.23
CA PHE A 352 7.55 -0.25 -22.00
C PHE A 352 6.98 -1.39 -22.88
N THR A 353 6.61 -1.17 -24.16
CA THR A 353 5.86 -2.21 -24.94
C THR A 353 6.57 -2.92 -26.10
N ASP A 354 7.80 -2.56 -26.51
CA ASP A 354 8.55 -3.34 -27.53
C ASP A 354 10.09 -3.12 -27.46
N TYR A 355 10.78 -3.76 -26.50
CA TYR A 355 12.23 -3.63 -26.32
C TYR A 355 13.09 -4.48 -27.26
N GLY A 356 12.47 -5.24 -28.17
CA GLY A 356 13.14 -6.34 -28.85
C GLY A 356 13.45 -7.53 -27.92
N PRO A 357 14.04 -8.61 -28.47
CA PRO A 357 14.06 -9.92 -27.82
C PRO A 357 15.05 -10.06 -26.64
N LYS A 358 15.95 -9.08 -26.46
CA LYS A 358 17.02 -9.12 -25.47
C LYS A 358 16.64 -8.49 -24.13
N ILE A 359 15.58 -7.70 -24.11
CA ILE A 359 15.13 -7.00 -22.92
C ILE A 359 13.79 -7.61 -22.51
N ILE A 360 13.74 -8.13 -21.29
CA ILE A 360 12.59 -8.89 -20.78
C ILE A 360 12.00 -8.15 -19.57
N PRO A 361 10.68 -7.88 -19.55
CA PRO A 361 10.03 -7.31 -18.37
C PRO A 361 10.11 -8.26 -17.17
N ALA A 362 10.51 -7.71 -16.02
CA ALA A 362 10.57 -8.41 -14.74
C ALA A 362 9.68 -7.72 -13.70
N TYR A 363 9.04 -8.49 -12.84
CA TYR A 363 8.25 -7.98 -11.73
C TYR A 363 8.87 -8.41 -10.41
N GLN A 364 9.13 -7.44 -9.53
CA GLN A 364 9.58 -7.69 -8.18
C GLN A 364 8.39 -7.61 -7.22
N LEU A 365 8.08 -8.73 -6.58
CA LEU A 365 7.07 -8.82 -5.54
C LEU A 365 7.71 -8.60 -4.17
N THR A 366 7.35 -7.49 -3.52
CA THR A 366 7.62 -7.33 -2.10
C THR A 366 6.50 -7.96 -1.29
N THR A 367 6.86 -8.72 -0.28
CA THR A 367 5.91 -9.32 0.67
C THR A 367 6.27 -8.88 2.09
N PRO A 368 5.31 -8.86 3.03
CA PRO A 368 5.57 -8.40 4.40
C PRO A 368 6.76 -9.14 5.05
N ALA A 369 7.77 -8.41 5.49
CA ALA A 369 8.90 -9.00 6.22
C ALA A 369 8.41 -9.63 7.55
N SER A 370 9.08 -10.67 8.05
CA SER A 370 8.86 -11.40 9.34
C SER A 370 7.46 -11.83 9.80
N LEU A 371 6.36 -11.45 9.13
CA LEU A 371 5.00 -11.96 9.41
C LEU A 371 4.70 -13.22 8.61
N ILE A 372 3.87 -14.09 9.18
CA ILE A 372 3.15 -15.10 8.40
C ILE A 372 2.34 -14.40 7.31
N TRP A 373 2.47 -14.91 6.09
CA TRP A 373 1.69 -14.44 4.95
C TRP A 373 1.64 -15.54 3.90
N GLY A 374 0.45 -15.81 3.39
CA GLY A 374 0.26 -16.74 2.28
C GLY A 374 -1.18 -16.77 1.80
N ASP A 375 -1.46 -16.04 0.71
CA ASP A 375 -2.75 -16.04 0.05
C ASP A 375 -2.63 -16.66 -1.35
N PRO A 376 -3.15 -17.88 -1.60
CA PRO A 376 -3.19 -18.45 -2.94
C PRO A 376 -4.04 -17.62 -3.91
N ASP A 377 -5.12 -16.97 -3.43
CA ASP A 377 -5.99 -16.13 -4.27
C ASP A 377 -5.19 -14.97 -4.88
N TYR A 378 -4.25 -14.42 -4.11
CA TYR A 378 -3.35 -13.35 -4.54
C TYR A 378 -2.56 -13.72 -5.79
N PHE A 379 -1.92 -14.89 -5.79
CA PHE A 379 -1.11 -15.34 -6.94
C PHE A 379 -1.97 -15.78 -8.12
N HIS A 380 -3.11 -16.43 -7.87
CA HIS A 380 -4.06 -16.77 -8.94
C HIS A 380 -4.60 -15.54 -9.67
N GLN A 381 -4.68 -14.39 -8.99
CA GLN A 381 -5.05 -13.12 -9.61
C GLN A 381 -3.87 -12.40 -10.26
N LEU A 382 -2.73 -12.30 -9.57
CA LEU A 382 -1.58 -11.52 -10.04
C LEU A 382 -0.87 -12.17 -11.24
N LEU A 383 -0.64 -13.48 -11.22
CA LEU A 383 0.19 -14.14 -12.25
C LEU A 383 -0.39 -14.04 -13.67
N PRO A 384 -1.70 -14.23 -13.90
CA PRO A 384 -2.30 -13.98 -15.21
C PRO A 384 -2.14 -12.52 -15.66
N VAL A 385 -2.29 -11.56 -14.72
CA VAL A 385 -2.07 -10.14 -15.02
C VAL A 385 -0.64 -9.91 -15.48
N LEU A 386 0.35 -10.40 -14.75
CA LEU A 386 1.76 -10.25 -15.11
C LEU A 386 2.06 -10.87 -16.48
N LYS A 387 1.62 -12.11 -16.71
CA LYS A 387 1.84 -12.81 -17.99
C LYS A 387 1.20 -12.08 -19.17
N ASN A 388 0.00 -11.52 -18.99
CA ASN A 388 -0.68 -10.73 -20.01
C ASN A 388 0.01 -9.41 -20.36
N HIS A 389 0.88 -8.89 -19.49
CA HIS A 389 1.72 -7.72 -19.77
C HIS A 389 3.15 -8.09 -20.17
N GLY A 390 3.41 -9.36 -20.52
CA GLY A 390 4.72 -9.81 -21.01
C GLY A 390 5.78 -10.00 -19.93
N TYR A 391 5.42 -9.95 -18.63
CA TYR A 391 6.35 -10.30 -17.56
C TYR A 391 6.68 -11.79 -17.60
N ASP A 392 7.96 -12.11 -17.78
CA ASP A 392 8.47 -13.48 -17.84
C ASP A 392 9.57 -13.73 -16.79
N CYS A 393 9.70 -12.80 -15.85
CA CYS A 393 10.52 -12.89 -14.66
C CYS A 393 9.72 -12.42 -13.44
N LEU A 394 9.65 -13.26 -12.40
CA LEU A 394 9.11 -12.92 -11.08
C LEU A 394 10.21 -13.08 -10.03
N GLN A 395 10.49 -12.01 -9.31
CA GLN A 395 11.50 -11.99 -8.25
C GLN A 395 10.82 -11.72 -6.90
N LEU A 396 11.03 -12.62 -5.94
CA LEU A 396 10.54 -12.49 -4.57
C LEU A 396 11.68 -11.97 -3.69
N ILE A 397 11.44 -10.89 -2.94
CA ILE A 397 12.34 -10.50 -1.85
C ILE A 397 12.18 -11.52 -0.70
N ALA A 398 13.29 -12.11 -0.27
CA ALA A 398 13.32 -13.08 0.81
C ALA A 398 12.76 -12.45 2.09
N PRO A 399 11.85 -13.08 2.83
CA PRO A 399 11.26 -12.49 4.03
C PRO A 399 12.26 -12.30 5.18
N THR A 400 13.40 -13.00 5.09
CA THR A 400 14.58 -12.90 5.96
C THR A 400 15.40 -11.64 5.73
N SER A 401 15.18 -10.95 4.61
CA SER A 401 15.93 -9.76 4.26
C SER A 401 15.45 -8.55 5.06
N THR A 402 16.03 -8.36 6.24
CA THR A 402 16.04 -7.05 6.86
C THR A 402 17.07 -6.19 6.12
N GLY A 403 16.76 -5.80 4.88
CA GLY A 403 17.58 -4.90 4.05
C GLY A 403 17.76 -3.50 4.65
N SER A 404 17.09 -3.23 5.78
CA SER A 404 17.29 -2.07 6.62
C SER A 404 18.02 -2.49 7.89
N GLU A 405 19.19 -1.90 8.14
CA GLU A 405 19.90 -1.95 9.44
C GLU A 405 19.03 -1.42 10.62
N LEU A 406 17.81 -0.93 10.34
CA LEU A 406 16.95 -0.21 11.28
C LEU A 406 15.83 -1.05 11.91
N VAL A 407 15.65 -2.32 11.55
CA VAL A 407 14.50 -3.09 12.05
C VAL A 407 14.93 -4.45 12.60
N PRO A 408 14.88 -4.64 13.93
CA PRO A 408 14.98 -5.96 14.52
C PRO A 408 13.83 -6.82 13.99
N ALA A 409 14.13 -8.04 13.52
CA ALA A 409 13.10 -9.07 13.33
C ALA A 409 12.25 -9.12 14.61
N LEU A 410 10.92 -9.02 14.48
CA LEU A 410 10.02 -9.07 15.62
C LEU A 410 10.30 -10.36 16.41
N PRO A 411 10.84 -10.29 17.64
CA PRO A 411 10.89 -11.45 18.49
C PRO A 411 9.46 -11.64 19.00
N VAL A 412 8.67 -12.43 18.26
CA VAL A 412 7.49 -13.06 18.85
C VAL A 412 8.03 -13.95 19.97
N GLY A 413 7.51 -13.78 21.18
CA GLY A 413 8.11 -14.31 22.40
C GLY A 413 8.49 -15.79 22.30
N GLY A 414 9.68 -16.13 22.81
CA GLY A 414 10.22 -17.49 22.78
C GLY A 414 11.28 -17.70 21.68
N LYS A 415 11.79 -18.92 21.59
CA LYS A 415 12.68 -19.33 20.50
C LYS A 415 11.81 -19.47 19.23
N PRO A 416 12.14 -18.83 18.10
CA PRO A 416 11.40 -19.03 16.85
C PRO A 416 11.39 -20.52 16.49
N PHE A 417 10.29 -21.00 15.91
CA PHE A 417 10.24 -22.37 15.40
C PHE A 417 11.16 -22.52 14.18
N GLY A 418 11.65 -23.74 13.97
CA GLY A 418 12.63 -24.04 12.94
C GLY A 418 14.06 -23.63 13.32
N GLN A 419 15.02 -24.26 12.67
CA GLN A 419 16.44 -23.95 12.87
C GLN A 419 16.83 -22.58 12.31
N TRP A 420 16.18 -22.15 11.21
CA TRP A 420 16.52 -20.97 10.43
C TRP A 420 15.29 -20.13 10.09
N GLU A 421 15.47 -18.81 9.99
CA GLU A 421 14.35 -17.87 9.77
C GLU A 421 13.59 -18.12 8.47
N PHE A 422 14.26 -18.49 7.36
CA PHE A 422 13.59 -18.76 6.09
C PHE A 422 12.54 -19.88 6.22
N ALA A 423 12.76 -20.84 7.14
CA ALA A 423 11.88 -21.98 7.32
C ALA A 423 10.52 -21.57 7.88
N ARG A 424 10.40 -20.40 8.51
CA ARG A 424 9.12 -19.86 9.00
C ARG A 424 8.21 -19.35 7.89
N HIS A 425 8.79 -19.05 6.73
CA HIS A 425 8.09 -18.49 5.58
C HIS A 425 7.87 -19.52 4.46
N TRP A 426 7.98 -20.81 4.78
CA TRP A 426 7.91 -21.93 3.84
C TRP A 426 6.69 -21.82 2.90
N TYR A 427 5.52 -21.46 3.42
CA TYR A 427 4.29 -21.43 2.61
C TYR A 427 4.32 -20.32 1.54
N ARG A 428 4.98 -19.19 1.83
CA ARG A 428 5.18 -18.11 0.85
C ARG A 428 6.02 -18.59 -0.34
N TYR A 429 7.07 -19.36 -0.07
CA TYR A 429 7.90 -19.95 -1.12
C TYR A 429 7.15 -21.00 -1.95
N ILE A 430 6.31 -21.83 -1.30
CA ILE A 430 5.43 -22.77 -2.01
C ILE A 430 4.53 -22.01 -2.98
N LEU A 431 3.77 -21.02 -2.48
CA LEU A 431 2.82 -20.28 -3.29
C LEU A 431 3.50 -19.57 -4.47
N CYS A 432 4.53 -18.78 -4.20
CA CYS A 432 5.23 -18.02 -5.24
C CYS A 432 5.89 -18.93 -6.27
N GLY A 433 6.68 -19.92 -5.83
CA GLY A 433 7.44 -20.78 -6.72
C GLY A 433 6.57 -21.76 -7.51
N ARG A 434 5.65 -22.48 -6.84
CA ARG A 434 4.81 -23.49 -7.50
C ARG A 434 3.79 -22.87 -8.44
N LEU A 435 3.15 -21.75 -8.07
CA LEU A 435 2.17 -21.10 -8.94
C LEU A 435 2.83 -20.32 -10.09
N ALA A 436 3.99 -19.69 -9.88
CA ALA A 436 4.73 -19.07 -10.98
C ALA A 436 5.30 -20.10 -11.96
N TYR A 437 5.65 -21.30 -11.48
CA TYR A 437 5.97 -22.42 -12.35
C TYR A 437 4.71 -22.94 -13.05
N HIS A 438 3.65 -23.34 -12.34
CA HIS A 438 2.44 -23.84 -12.97
C HIS A 438 1.19 -23.28 -12.28
N PRO A 439 0.50 -22.28 -12.86
CA PRO A 439 -0.68 -21.64 -12.26
C PRO A 439 -1.84 -22.60 -11.99
N GLY A 440 -1.88 -23.74 -12.69
CA GLY A 440 -2.84 -24.84 -12.50
C GLY A 440 -2.47 -25.81 -11.38
N THR A 441 -1.43 -25.53 -10.58
CA THR A 441 -1.01 -26.40 -9.46
C THR A 441 -2.19 -26.70 -8.54
N SER A 442 -2.49 -27.99 -8.33
CA SER A 442 -3.66 -28.41 -7.56
C SER A 442 -3.59 -27.95 -6.09
N GLY A 443 -4.74 -27.63 -5.50
CA GLY A 443 -4.85 -27.26 -4.09
C GLY A 443 -4.26 -28.32 -3.14
N GLU A 444 -4.30 -29.60 -3.50
CA GLU A 444 -3.67 -30.70 -2.72
C GLU A 444 -2.16 -30.48 -2.55
N VAL A 445 -1.47 -30.00 -3.59
CA VAL A 445 -0.03 -29.69 -3.51
C VAL A 445 0.22 -28.49 -2.60
N LEU A 446 -0.63 -27.47 -2.67
CA LEU A 446 -0.48 -26.24 -1.88
C LEU A 446 -0.72 -26.48 -0.39
N ILE A 447 -1.65 -27.36 -0.02
CA ILE A 447 -1.96 -27.67 1.40
C ILE A 447 -1.21 -28.88 1.96
N ARG A 448 -0.47 -29.62 1.14
CA ARG A 448 0.23 -30.87 1.52
C ARG A 448 1.07 -30.71 2.78
N ASP A 449 1.83 -29.62 2.86
CA ASP A 449 2.71 -29.36 3.98
C ASP A 449 1.96 -28.99 5.27
N PHE A 450 0.79 -28.38 5.17
CA PHE A 450 -0.09 -28.17 6.33
C PHE A 450 -0.59 -29.51 6.88
N HIS A 451 -1.00 -30.44 6.02
CA HIS A 451 -1.41 -31.78 6.47
C HIS A 451 -0.26 -32.56 7.09
N ARG A 452 0.93 -32.49 6.48
CA ARG A 452 2.14 -33.15 6.99
C ARG A 452 2.52 -32.66 8.39
N ARG A 453 2.34 -31.36 8.68
CA ARG A 453 2.73 -30.74 9.96
C ARG A 453 1.63 -30.83 11.03
N PHE A 454 0.36 -30.66 10.63
CA PHE A 454 -0.76 -30.43 11.55
C PHE A 454 -1.95 -31.41 11.37
N GLY A 455 -1.83 -32.40 10.48
CA GLY A 455 -2.93 -33.31 10.14
C GLY A 455 -4.09 -32.58 9.45
N GLU A 456 -5.32 -33.09 9.61
CA GLU A 456 -6.52 -32.52 8.98
C GLU A 456 -6.77 -31.05 9.37
N LYS A 457 -6.36 -30.66 10.59
CA LYS A 457 -6.44 -29.28 11.08
C LYS A 457 -5.50 -28.31 10.36
N GLY A 458 -4.59 -28.82 9.54
CA GLY A 458 -3.80 -28.02 8.62
C GLY A 458 -4.64 -27.18 7.66
N ASN A 459 -5.83 -27.64 7.26
CA ASN A 459 -6.76 -26.87 6.43
C ASN A 459 -7.20 -25.57 7.11
N ASP A 460 -7.47 -25.64 8.41
CA ASP A 460 -7.88 -24.48 9.17
C ASP A 460 -6.76 -23.43 9.25
N LEU A 461 -5.52 -23.89 9.37
CA LEU A 461 -4.36 -23.00 9.36
C LEU A 461 -4.13 -22.40 7.97
N ALA A 462 -4.24 -23.20 6.90
CA ALA A 462 -4.14 -22.71 5.52
C ALA A 462 -5.17 -21.60 5.24
N GLU A 463 -6.40 -21.76 5.74
CA GLU A 463 -7.43 -20.73 5.65
C GLU A 463 -7.09 -19.48 6.46
N LEU A 464 -6.48 -19.63 7.64
CA LEU A 464 -6.01 -18.50 8.42
C LEU A 464 -4.89 -17.73 7.70
N TYR A 465 -3.97 -18.44 7.02
CA TYR A 465 -2.96 -17.83 6.14
C TYR A 465 -3.61 -17.04 4.99
N ARG A 466 -4.66 -17.59 4.37
CA ARG A 466 -5.42 -16.93 3.30
C ARG A 466 -6.06 -15.63 3.78
N LEU A 467 -6.72 -15.64 4.96
CA LEU A 467 -7.36 -14.45 5.54
C LEU A 467 -6.33 -13.38 5.95
N THR A 468 -5.30 -13.78 6.71
CA THR A 468 -4.23 -12.85 7.14
C THR A 468 -3.48 -12.26 5.96
N GLY A 469 -3.35 -13.03 4.87
CA GLY A 469 -2.72 -12.60 3.63
C GLY A 469 -3.39 -11.40 2.94
N LYS A 470 -4.65 -11.10 3.25
CA LYS A 470 -5.42 -10.01 2.61
C LYS A 470 -5.27 -8.64 3.29
N VAL A 471 -4.91 -8.62 4.58
CA VAL A 471 -4.93 -7.40 5.40
C VAL A 471 -3.89 -6.38 4.92
N LEU A 472 -2.62 -6.78 4.79
CA LEU A 472 -1.55 -5.87 4.40
C LEU A 472 -1.66 -5.39 2.94
N PRO A 473 -1.99 -6.25 1.94
CA PRO A 473 -2.38 -5.82 0.60
C PRO A 473 -3.43 -4.72 0.58
N LEU A 474 -4.50 -4.88 1.35
CA LEU A 474 -5.55 -3.86 1.43
C LEU A 474 -5.04 -2.58 2.08
N PHE A 475 -4.33 -2.67 3.21
CA PHE A 475 -3.78 -1.51 3.90
C PHE A 475 -2.82 -0.67 3.02
N HIS A 476 -1.84 -1.30 2.38
CA HIS A 476 -0.90 -0.58 1.51
C HIS A 476 -1.59 0.01 0.26
N THR A 477 -2.72 -0.55 -0.15
CA THR A 477 -3.51 -0.01 -1.28
C THR A 477 -4.25 1.27 -0.90
N ILE A 478 -4.71 1.38 0.34
CA ILE A 478 -5.48 2.55 0.81
C ILE A 478 -4.59 3.62 1.47
N HIS A 479 -3.32 3.31 1.70
CA HIS A 479 -2.37 4.19 2.38
C HIS A 479 -0.99 4.13 1.70
N LYS A 480 -0.68 5.12 0.85
CA LYS A 480 0.46 5.10 -0.09
C LYS A 480 1.85 5.03 0.55
N LYS A 481 1.99 5.29 1.86
CA LYS A 481 3.31 5.40 2.51
C LYS A 481 3.36 4.74 3.90
N PRO A 482 3.42 3.41 4.01
CA PRO A 482 3.91 2.79 5.23
C PRO A 482 5.39 3.14 5.44
N ILE A 483 5.83 3.30 6.69
CA ILE A 483 7.25 3.54 7.02
C ILE A 483 8.11 2.39 6.46
N PRO A 484 9.22 2.69 5.75
CA PRO A 484 10.16 1.66 5.31
C PRO A 484 10.64 0.79 6.48
N GLY A 485 10.31 -0.49 6.42
CA GLY A 485 10.74 -1.49 7.40
C GLY A 485 9.80 -1.74 8.59
N SER A 486 8.77 -0.93 8.84
CA SER A 486 7.76 -1.26 9.86
C SER A 486 6.64 -2.12 9.26
N GLN A 487 6.31 -3.25 9.91
CA GLN A 487 5.20 -4.11 9.48
C GLN A 487 3.85 -3.65 10.02
N PHE A 488 3.86 -3.00 11.18
CA PHE A 488 2.70 -2.39 11.81
C PHE A 488 3.01 -0.90 11.98
N ASP A 489 2.24 -0.07 11.29
CA ASP A 489 2.39 1.38 11.28
C ASP A 489 1.07 2.00 11.72
N THR A 490 1.09 3.11 12.47
CA THR A 490 -0.17 3.81 12.76
C THR A 490 -0.63 4.63 11.56
N GLY A 491 0.26 4.94 10.61
CA GLY A 491 0.03 5.84 9.47
C GLY A 491 0.08 7.32 9.87
N GLY A 492 0.90 7.67 10.87
CA GLY A 492 1.07 9.03 11.38
C GLY A 492 -0.09 9.57 12.21
N LEU A 493 -0.09 10.87 12.51
CA LEU A 493 -1.21 11.55 13.18
C LEU A 493 -2.48 11.51 12.33
N LEU A 494 -3.66 11.54 12.96
CA LEU A 494 -4.96 11.44 12.29
C LEU A 494 -5.15 12.49 11.18
N ALA A 495 -4.65 13.72 11.40
CA ALA A 495 -4.69 14.79 10.42
C ALA A 495 -3.77 14.55 9.20
N SER A 496 -2.66 13.83 9.39
CA SER A 496 -1.81 13.37 8.29
C SER A 496 -2.47 12.16 7.60
N TYR A 497 -2.91 11.17 8.38
CA TYR A 497 -3.59 9.96 7.90
C TYR A 497 -4.76 10.25 6.95
N LEU A 498 -5.60 11.24 7.27
CA LEU A 498 -6.74 11.62 6.42
C LEU A 498 -6.32 12.29 5.10
N ARG A 499 -5.12 12.88 5.04
CA ARG A 499 -4.56 13.58 3.88
C ARG A 499 -3.62 12.68 3.06
N THR A 500 -3.16 11.56 3.63
CA THR A 500 -2.37 10.57 2.90
C THR A 500 -3.18 10.01 1.74
N PRO A 501 -2.70 10.12 0.49
CA PRO A 501 -3.41 9.57 -0.65
C PRO A 501 -3.44 8.04 -0.59
N SER A 502 -4.42 7.44 -1.25
CA SER A 502 -4.42 6.00 -1.49
C SER A 502 -3.25 5.58 -2.37
N GLY A 503 -2.81 4.33 -2.22
CA GLY A 503 -1.81 3.70 -3.08
C GLY A 503 -2.25 3.56 -4.55
N ASP A 504 -3.57 3.48 -4.82
CA ASP A 504 -4.17 3.57 -6.16
C ASP A 504 -5.32 4.61 -6.18
N PRO A 505 -5.00 5.92 -6.36
CA PRO A 505 -5.99 7.00 -6.35
C PRO A 505 -6.93 7.01 -7.56
N ALA A 506 -6.69 6.18 -8.58
CA ALA A 506 -7.62 6.02 -9.69
C ALA A 506 -8.83 5.15 -9.28
N LEU A 507 -8.62 4.19 -8.38
CA LEU A 507 -9.65 3.24 -7.94
C LEU A 507 -10.23 3.53 -6.55
N PHE A 508 -9.45 4.15 -5.64
CA PHE A 508 -9.86 4.40 -4.26
C PHE A 508 -9.97 5.90 -3.99
N ALA A 509 -11.06 6.31 -3.34
CA ALA A 509 -11.21 7.68 -2.87
C ALA A 509 -10.53 7.84 -1.51
N ASP A 510 -9.86 8.99 -1.30
CA ASP A 510 -9.45 9.38 0.04
C ASP A 510 -10.64 9.92 0.86
N CYS A 511 -10.42 10.16 2.16
CA CYS A 511 -11.46 10.66 3.07
C CYS A 511 -12.04 12.00 2.62
N ARG A 512 -11.21 12.93 2.14
CA ARG A 512 -11.65 14.28 1.78
C ARG A 512 -12.48 14.25 0.50
N GLU A 513 -12.02 13.51 -0.51
CA GLU A 513 -12.75 13.29 -1.75
C GLU A 513 -14.13 12.69 -1.49
N TYR A 514 -14.20 11.65 -0.63
CA TYR A 514 -15.45 11.01 -0.28
C TYR A 514 -16.42 11.95 0.46
N ILE A 515 -15.94 12.68 1.47
CA ILE A 515 -16.78 13.61 2.23
C ILE A 515 -17.29 14.75 1.35
N ARG A 516 -16.43 15.34 0.50
CA ARG A 516 -16.86 16.36 -0.46
C ARG A 516 -17.95 15.82 -1.40
N THR A 517 -17.75 14.64 -1.96
CA THR A 517 -18.71 13.96 -2.84
C THR A 517 -20.08 13.81 -2.18
N ILE A 518 -20.08 13.45 -0.89
CA ILE A 518 -21.29 13.31 -0.08
C ILE A 518 -22.00 14.65 0.14
N LEU A 519 -21.26 15.68 0.55
CA LEU A 519 -21.84 16.97 0.90
C LEU A 519 -22.35 17.72 -0.35
N GLU A 520 -21.61 17.63 -1.45
CA GLU A 520 -21.98 18.21 -2.75
C GLU A 520 -23.00 17.36 -3.52
N ARG A 521 -23.27 16.12 -3.05
CA ARG A 521 -24.14 15.13 -3.71
C ARG A 521 -23.72 14.82 -5.13
N THR A 522 -22.41 14.83 -5.39
CA THR A 522 -21.85 14.39 -6.67
C THR A 522 -21.70 12.87 -6.67
N GLU A 523 -21.58 12.27 -7.85
CA GLU A 523 -21.27 10.85 -7.95
C GLU A 523 -19.74 10.65 -8.00
N SER A 524 -19.22 9.70 -7.23
CA SER A 524 -17.85 9.21 -7.35
C SER A 524 -17.85 7.78 -7.87
N THR A 525 -16.80 7.47 -8.61
CA THR A 525 -16.59 6.19 -9.32
C THR A 525 -15.56 5.34 -8.58
N LYS A 526 -15.00 5.87 -7.50
CA LYS A 526 -13.95 5.22 -6.73
C LYS A 526 -14.58 4.46 -5.56
N ILE A 527 -13.87 3.44 -5.10
CA ILE A 527 -14.25 2.72 -3.88
C ILE A 527 -14.17 3.72 -2.71
N PRO A 528 -15.29 3.96 -2.00
CA PRO A 528 -15.31 4.92 -0.93
C PRO A 528 -14.74 4.31 0.37
N PRO A 529 -14.14 5.12 1.26
CA PRO A 529 -13.56 4.65 2.52
C PRO A 529 -14.46 3.75 3.40
N PRO A 530 -15.80 3.93 3.50
CA PRO A 530 -16.62 3.02 4.30
C PRO A 530 -16.64 1.56 3.82
N VAL A 531 -16.44 1.31 2.52
CA VAL A 531 -16.32 -0.05 1.99
C VAL A 531 -15.05 -0.70 2.54
N VAL A 532 -13.95 0.05 2.56
CA VAL A 532 -12.66 -0.37 3.12
C VAL A 532 -12.75 -0.59 4.63
N VAL A 533 -13.41 0.31 5.37
CA VAL A 533 -13.67 0.16 6.81
C VAL A 533 -14.38 -1.16 7.08
N LYS A 534 -15.45 -1.47 6.32
CA LYS A 534 -16.21 -2.71 6.46
C LYS A 534 -15.34 -3.94 6.20
N GLU A 535 -14.54 -3.92 5.14
CA GLU A 535 -13.66 -5.03 4.77
C GLU A 535 -12.59 -5.29 5.85
N LEU A 536 -11.89 -4.25 6.32
CA LEU A 536 -10.91 -4.36 7.40
C LEU A 536 -11.54 -4.85 8.71
N ALA A 537 -12.74 -4.36 9.04
CA ALA A 537 -13.48 -4.82 10.20
C ALA A 537 -13.84 -6.31 10.10
N CYS A 538 -14.35 -6.75 8.94
CA CYS A 538 -14.74 -8.14 8.69
C CYS A 538 -13.53 -9.07 8.79
N LEU A 539 -12.46 -8.77 8.04
CA LEU A 539 -11.20 -9.53 8.10
C LEU A 539 -10.65 -9.59 9.52
N GLY A 540 -10.61 -8.46 10.22
CA GLY A 540 -10.08 -8.39 11.58
C GLY A 540 -10.89 -9.21 12.60
N GLN A 541 -12.21 -9.23 12.47
CA GLN A 541 -13.10 -10.05 13.31
C GLN A 541 -12.94 -11.54 13.00
N GLU A 542 -12.99 -11.91 11.72
CA GLU A 542 -12.91 -13.30 11.26
C GLU A 542 -11.56 -13.94 11.62
N ILE A 543 -10.45 -13.25 11.38
CA ILE A 543 -9.10 -13.71 11.72
C ILE A 543 -9.00 -13.98 13.23
N ARG A 544 -9.47 -13.05 14.07
CA ARG A 544 -9.37 -13.18 15.52
C ARG A 544 -10.27 -14.28 16.06
N GLN A 545 -11.49 -14.38 15.56
CA GLN A 545 -12.41 -15.46 15.91
C GLN A 545 -11.78 -16.82 15.58
N LYS A 546 -11.30 -16.99 14.35
CA LYS A 546 -10.68 -18.24 13.89
C LYS A 546 -9.42 -18.57 14.68
N ALA A 547 -8.57 -17.58 14.96
CA ALA A 547 -7.37 -17.79 15.79
C ALA A 547 -7.74 -18.28 17.20
N GLN A 548 -8.75 -17.67 17.84
CA GLN A 548 -9.23 -18.08 19.17
C GLN A 548 -9.85 -19.48 19.18
N GLU A 549 -10.63 -19.83 18.15
CA GLU A 549 -11.17 -21.17 17.98
C GLU A 549 -10.05 -22.22 17.90
N LEU A 550 -8.98 -21.92 17.15
CA LEU A 550 -7.83 -22.81 16.97
C LEU A 550 -6.89 -22.87 18.19
N GLN A 551 -6.83 -21.82 19.01
CA GLN A 551 -6.06 -21.82 20.27
C GLN A 551 -6.62 -22.83 21.28
N ASN A 552 -7.93 -23.11 21.23
CA ASN A 552 -8.60 -24.04 22.13
C ASN A 552 -8.42 -25.51 21.74
N LEU A 553 -7.74 -25.80 20.63
CA LEU A 553 -7.53 -27.17 20.15
C LEU A 553 -6.25 -27.79 20.71
N THR A 554 -6.32 -29.07 21.03
CA THR A 554 -5.14 -29.89 21.33
C THR A 554 -4.63 -30.54 20.06
N LEU A 555 -3.37 -30.28 19.71
CA LEU A 555 -2.71 -30.92 18.57
C LEU A 555 -1.88 -32.12 19.02
N TYR A 556 -1.98 -33.21 18.25
CA TYR A 556 -1.16 -34.41 18.41
C TYR A 556 -0.09 -34.45 17.31
N THR A 557 0.96 -33.66 17.47
CA THR A 557 2.09 -33.53 16.54
C THR A 557 3.40 -33.33 17.32
N SER A 558 4.53 -33.12 16.65
CA SER A 558 5.81 -32.85 17.33
C SER A 558 5.79 -31.53 18.10
N ASP A 559 6.63 -31.41 19.13
CA ASP A 559 6.76 -30.16 19.92
C ASP A 559 7.13 -28.95 19.06
N GLU A 560 7.92 -29.18 18.00
CA GLU A 560 8.27 -28.15 17.02
C GLU A 560 7.03 -27.61 16.29
N TYR A 561 6.17 -28.49 15.78
CA TYR A 561 4.95 -28.07 15.08
C TYR A 561 3.88 -27.52 16.02
N VAL A 562 3.80 -27.99 17.27
CA VAL A 562 2.97 -27.33 18.29
C VAL A 562 3.43 -25.89 18.55
N THR A 563 4.75 -25.66 18.53
CA THR A 563 5.33 -24.31 18.66
C THR A 563 5.02 -23.45 17.44
N GLU A 564 5.19 -23.99 16.22
CA GLU A 564 4.81 -23.32 14.96
C GLU A 564 3.34 -22.91 14.96
N TRP A 565 2.44 -23.80 15.37
CA TRP A 565 1.01 -23.53 15.47
C TRP A 565 0.72 -22.34 16.40
N LYS A 566 1.24 -22.37 17.64
CA LYS A 566 1.03 -21.30 18.62
C LYS A 566 1.54 -19.95 18.11
N GLN A 567 2.77 -19.91 17.60
CA GLN A 567 3.36 -18.68 17.06
C GLN A 567 2.61 -18.15 15.82
N THR A 568 2.02 -19.04 15.01
CA THR A 568 1.17 -18.65 13.87
C THR A 568 -0.13 -18.02 14.36
N LEU A 569 -0.78 -18.60 15.37
CA LEU A 569 -2.02 -18.05 15.92
C LEU A 569 -1.81 -16.69 16.60
N GLU A 570 -0.71 -16.52 17.35
CA GLU A 570 -0.34 -15.23 17.95
C GLU A 570 -0.14 -14.15 16.87
N GLN A 571 0.54 -14.47 15.76
CA GLN A 571 0.71 -13.55 14.65
C GLN A 571 -0.60 -13.22 13.93
N ALA A 572 -1.48 -14.21 13.76
CA ALA A 572 -2.80 -13.98 13.18
C ALA A 572 -3.63 -13.02 14.04
N GLU A 573 -3.60 -13.17 15.37
CA GLU A 573 -4.28 -12.22 16.28
C GLU A 573 -3.72 -10.80 16.16
N MET A 574 -2.40 -10.64 16.00
CA MET A 574 -1.78 -9.33 15.75
C MET A 574 -2.26 -8.71 14.44
N ILE A 575 -2.28 -9.48 13.34
CA ILE A 575 -2.75 -9.01 12.02
C ILE A 575 -4.24 -8.64 12.07
N GLY A 576 -5.07 -9.45 12.74
CA GLY A 576 -6.49 -9.14 12.93
C GLY A 576 -6.70 -7.90 13.80
N GLY A 577 -5.90 -7.71 14.86
CA GLY A 577 -5.92 -6.50 15.68
C GLY A 577 -5.51 -5.24 14.90
N PHE A 578 -4.53 -5.36 14.00
CA PHE A 578 -4.10 -4.31 13.10
C PHE A 578 -5.20 -3.89 12.10
N ALA A 579 -5.91 -4.86 11.51
CA ALA A 579 -7.05 -4.58 10.64
C ALA A 579 -8.15 -3.78 11.37
N LEU A 580 -8.50 -4.19 12.59
CA LEU A 580 -9.49 -3.48 13.42
C LEU A 580 -9.03 -2.08 13.82
N PHE A 581 -7.73 -1.92 14.10
CA PHE A 581 -7.13 -0.62 14.38
C PHE A 581 -7.33 0.35 13.20
N HIS A 582 -6.96 -0.05 11.98
CA HIS A 582 -7.10 0.81 10.81
C HIS A 582 -8.55 1.04 10.41
N SER A 583 -9.45 0.07 10.63
CA SER A 583 -10.89 0.28 10.49
C SER A 583 -11.37 1.44 11.37
N ALA A 584 -11.06 1.42 12.67
CA ALA A 584 -11.46 2.48 13.60
C ALA A 584 -10.76 3.81 13.32
N LYS A 585 -9.46 3.79 12.97
CA LYS A 585 -8.72 5.02 12.64
C LYS A 585 -9.24 5.69 11.36
N LEU A 586 -9.59 4.91 10.34
CA LEU A 586 -10.20 5.43 9.11
C LEU A 586 -11.60 6.02 9.37
N GLN A 587 -12.38 5.43 10.29
CA GLN A 587 -13.63 6.04 10.76
C GLN A 587 -13.39 7.39 11.46
N ALA A 588 -12.39 7.47 12.34
CA ALA A 588 -12.01 8.73 12.98
C ALA A 588 -11.57 9.79 11.95
N ALA A 589 -10.86 9.38 10.90
CA ALA A 589 -10.39 10.27 9.83
C ALA A 589 -11.55 10.83 9.00
N MET A 590 -12.55 10.01 8.66
CA MET A 590 -13.77 10.46 7.98
C MET A 590 -14.57 11.45 8.83
N GLU A 591 -14.72 11.20 10.13
CA GLU A 591 -15.42 12.11 11.04
C GLU A 591 -14.63 13.43 11.22
N LEU A 592 -13.30 13.39 11.26
CA LEU A 592 -12.48 14.62 11.24
C LEU A 592 -12.62 15.38 9.92
N ALA A 593 -12.66 14.69 8.77
CA ALA A 593 -12.91 15.33 7.48
C ALA A 593 -14.31 15.97 7.40
N LEU A 594 -15.34 15.31 7.95
CA LEU A 594 -16.68 15.89 8.10
C LEU A 594 -16.67 17.14 8.97
N PHE A 595 -15.92 17.13 10.07
CA PHE A 595 -15.74 18.33 10.89
C PHE A 595 -15.11 19.46 10.10
N MET A 596 -14.07 19.18 9.30
CA MET A 596 -13.37 20.18 8.52
C MET A 596 -14.31 20.90 7.54
N GLU A 597 -15.29 20.21 6.96
CA GLU A 597 -16.26 20.81 6.02
C GLU A 597 -17.47 21.45 6.73
N THR A 598 -18.04 20.78 7.74
CA THR A 598 -19.31 21.21 8.37
C THR A 598 -19.12 22.11 9.58
N LYS A 599 -17.94 22.09 10.20
CA LYS A 599 -17.62 22.70 11.50
C LYS A 599 -18.56 22.26 12.63
N ASP A 600 -19.23 21.10 12.50
CA ASP A 600 -20.11 20.53 13.53
C ASP A 600 -19.26 19.81 14.61
N PRO A 601 -19.21 20.30 15.86
CA PRO A 601 -18.42 19.70 16.93
C PRO A 601 -18.78 18.24 17.27
N PHE A 602 -19.98 17.78 16.90
CA PHE A 602 -20.36 16.38 17.08
C PHE A 602 -19.45 15.42 16.29
N CYS A 603 -18.97 15.86 15.13
CA CYS A 603 -17.97 15.12 14.34
C CYS A 603 -16.69 14.87 15.14
N LEU A 604 -16.22 15.87 15.90
CA LEU A 604 -15.02 15.73 16.75
C LEU A 604 -15.24 14.75 17.90
N GLU A 605 -16.45 14.72 18.48
CA GLU A 605 -16.79 13.76 19.53
C GLU A 605 -16.73 12.32 19.00
N LYS A 606 -17.28 12.09 17.81
CA LYS A 606 -17.20 10.79 17.13
C LYS A 606 -15.78 10.44 16.70
N ALA A 607 -15.04 11.39 16.12
CA ALA A 607 -13.64 11.18 15.76
C ALA A 607 -12.82 10.76 16.98
N LEU A 608 -13.02 11.42 18.14
CA LEU A 608 -12.38 11.04 19.40
C LEU A 608 -12.83 9.67 19.90
N HIS A 609 -14.10 9.30 19.73
CA HIS A 609 -14.61 7.98 20.08
C HIS A 609 -13.91 6.88 19.28
N PHE A 610 -13.93 6.96 17.95
CA PHE A 610 -13.28 5.98 17.07
C PHE A 610 -11.77 5.95 17.25
N LEU A 611 -11.14 7.09 17.53
CA LEU A 611 -9.71 7.14 17.82
C LEU A 611 -9.35 6.40 19.12
N LYS A 612 -10.21 6.48 20.16
CA LYS A 612 -10.05 5.68 21.37
C LYS A 612 -10.20 4.19 21.11
N GLU A 613 -11.15 3.80 20.25
CA GLU A 613 -11.30 2.40 19.82
C GLU A 613 -10.05 1.92 19.07
N ALA A 614 -9.53 2.74 18.16
CA ALA A 614 -8.27 2.48 17.49
C ALA A 614 -7.14 2.29 18.52
N ARG A 615 -6.94 3.23 19.46
CA ARG A 615 -5.92 3.07 20.51
C ARG A 615 -6.10 1.78 21.30
N LEU A 616 -7.32 1.39 21.66
CA LEU A 616 -7.56 0.14 22.38
C LEU A 616 -7.15 -1.09 21.55
N CYS A 617 -7.43 -1.11 20.25
CA CYS A 617 -6.94 -2.17 19.36
C CYS A 617 -5.41 -2.18 19.29
N TRP A 618 -4.77 -1.01 19.14
CA TRP A 618 -3.31 -0.89 19.11
C TRP A 618 -2.66 -1.31 20.43
N GLU A 619 -3.27 -0.95 21.57
CA GLU A 619 -2.72 -1.25 22.89
C GLU A 619 -2.80 -2.74 23.26
N ARG A 620 -3.66 -3.49 22.59
CA ARG A 620 -3.73 -4.96 22.69
C ARG A 620 -2.64 -5.67 21.91
N LEU A 621 -1.98 -5.00 20.96
CA LEU A 621 -0.83 -5.58 20.27
C LEU A 621 0.33 -5.79 21.27
N PRO A 622 1.07 -6.91 21.16
CA PRO A 622 2.25 -7.14 21.98
C PRO A 622 3.24 -5.99 21.88
N PHE A 623 3.92 -5.66 22.98
CA PHE A 623 4.92 -4.57 22.97
C PHE A 623 6.04 -4.80 21.95
N THR A 624 6.37 -6.06 21.66
CA THR A 624 7.36 -6.39 20.63
C THR A 624 6.91 -6.02 19.23
N ALA A 625 5.60 -6.05 18.95
CA ALA A 625 4.99 -5.78 17.64
C ALA A 625 4.68 -4.30 17.38
N ARG A 626 4.83 -3.43 18.38
CA ARG A 626 4.57 -1.98 18.25
C ARG A 626 5.75 -1.18 18.76
N SER A 627 6.07 -0.08 18.08
CA SER A 627 7.05 0.87 18.63
C SER A 627 6.42 1.64 19.81
N ALA A 628 7.22 1.94 20.84
CA ALA A 628 6.79 2.81 21.93
C ALA A 628 6.44 4.22 21.42
N ASP A 629 7.10 4.66 20.35
CA ASP A 629 6.90 5.97 19.73
C ASP A 629 5.56 6.05 18.98
N SER A 630 5.11 4.96 18.35
CA SER A 630 3.80 4.90 17.68
C SER A 630 2.63 5.13 18.66
N ARG A 631 2.77 4.68 19.91
CA ARG A 631 1.77 4.96 20.96
C ARG A 631 1.70 6.45 21.30
N LEU A 632 2.83 7.16 21.26
CA LEU A 632 2.89 8.59 21.54
C LEU A 632 2.01 9.38 20.55
N LEU A 633 2.07 9.06 19.26
CA LEU A 633 1.26 9.71 18.22
C LEU A 633 -0.24 9.55 18.48
N LEU A 634 -0.70 8.35 18.84
CA LEU A 634 -2.11 8.11 19.17
C LEU A 634 -2.58 8.91 20.39
N MET A 635 -1.74 9.02 21.41
CA MET A 635 -2.03 9.85 22.59
C MET A 635 -2.07 11.34 22.23
N GLU A 636 -1.20 11.78 21.33
CA GLU A 636 -1.18 13.15 20.80
C GLU A 636 -2.42 13.46 19.98
N ASP A 637 -2.88 12.55 19.11
CA ASP A 637 -4.14 12.72 18.38
C ASP A 637 -5.33 12.85 19.34
N GLU A 638 -5.41 12.01 20.38
CA GLU A 638 -6.50 12.11 21.35
C GLU A 638 -6.46 13.44 22.10
N LYS A 639 -5.28 13.87 22.54
CA LYS A 639 -5.09 15.17 23.19
C LYS A 639 -5.44 16.32 22.24
N ARG A 640 -5.04 16.22 20.97
CA ARG A 640 -5.29 17.22 19.93
C ARG A 640 -6.78 17.40 19.67
N LEU A 641 -7.52 16.31 19.48
CA LEU A 641 -8.97 16.35 19.29
C LEU A 641 -9.69 16.87 20.55
N GLN A 642 -9.23 16.51 21.75
CA GLN A 642 -9.79 17.07 22.99
C GLN A 642 -9.58 18.57 23.10
N ILE A 643 -8.39 19.07 22.76
CA ILE A 643 -8.08 20.51 22.72
C ILE A 643 -8.97 21.21 21.70
N LEU A 644 -9.06 20.68 20.48
CA LEU A 644 -9.88 21.26 19.42
C LEU A 644 -11.36 21.32 19.81
N LEU A 645 -11.89 20.22 20.35
CA LEU A 645 -13.26 20.15 20.86
C LEU A 645 -13.49 21.15 22.00
N ALA A 646 -12.51 21.32 22.90
CA ALA A 646 -12.58 22.31 23.98
C ALA A 646 -12.58 23.74 23.44
N GLU A 647 -11.79 24.06 22.41
CA GLU A 647 -11.79 25.37 21.76
C GLU A 647 -13.15 25.68 21.14
N TYR A 648 -13.74 24.75 20.39
CA TYR A 648 -15.05 24.94 19.78
C TYR A 648 -16.17 25.04 20.81
N ARG A 649 -16.11 24.27 21.90
CA ARG A 649 -17.08 24.40 23.00
C ARG A 649 -16.94 25.73 23.74
N LYS A 650 -15.72 26.24 23.90
CA LYS A 650 -15.44 27.52 24.58
C LYS A 650 -15.86 28.73 23.73
N ARG A 651 -15.63 28.67 22.42
CA ARG A 651 -15.92 29.76 21.47
C ARG A 651 -17.39 29.74 21.02
N GLY A 652 -18.00 28.57 20.88
CA GLY A 652 -19.23 28.42 20.12
C GLY A 652 -18.96 28.39 18.61
N ALA A 653 -19.98 28.09 17.82
CA ALA A 653 -19.85 28.12 16.36
C ALA A 653 -19.83 29.56 15.86
N PHE A 654 -18.81 29.88 15.06
CA PHE A 654 -18.59 31.21 14.50
C PHE A 654 -18.86 31.25 13.00
N LEU A 655 -19.04 32.46 12.48
CA LEU A 655 -19.18 32.73 11.05
C LEU A 655 -17.82 32.70 10.35
N VAL A 656 -16.85 33.45 10.88
CA VAL A 656 -15.47 33.52 10.37
C VAL A 656 -14.49 33.47 11.53
N GLY A 657 -13.37 32.78 11.33
CA GLY A 657 -12.25 32.70 12.27
C GLY A 657 -10.92 32.91 11.56
N PHE A 658 -10.02 33.68 12.18
CA PHE A 658 -8.69 33.97 11.68
C PHE A 658 -7.61 33.48 12.66
N ASP A 659 -6.58 32.85 12.12
CA ASP A 659 -5.43 32.29 12.82
C ASP A 659 -4.17 33.07 12.40
N PHE A 660 -3.68 33.93 13.29
CA PHE A 660 -2.64 34.91 12.98
C PHE A 660 -1.26 34.34 13.29
N GLY A 661 -0.34 34.34 12.34
CA GLY A 661 1.02 33.87 12.61
C GLY A 661 1.94 33.79 11.39
N GLY A 662 3.11 33.20 11.61
CA GLY A 662 4.12 32.94 10.58
C GLY A 662 4.14 31.48 10.16
N GLN A 663 4.64 31.23 8.95
CA GLN A 663 4.87 29.86 8.47
C GLN A 663 6.06 29.21 9.20
N PRO A 664 6.06 27.88 9.41
CA PRO A 664 7.20 27.18 9.97
C PRO A 664 8.47 27.38 9.12
N VAL A 665 9.63 27.44 9.77
CA VAL A 665 10.93 27.47 9.06
C VAL A 665 11.16 26.11 8.39
N SER A 666 11.64 26.11 7.14
CA SER A 666 11.94 24.86 6.44
C SER A 666 13.01 24.06 7.19
N THR A 667 12.73 22.77 7.39
CA THR A 667 13.61 21.78 8.01
C THR A 667 13.73 20.61 7.04
N ASP A 668 14.90 19.97 6.98
CA ASP A 668 15.14 18.80 6.13
C ASP A 668 14.08 17.70 6.39
N GLY A 669 13.47 17.16 5.31
CA GLY A 669 12.41 16.14 5.38
C GLY A 669 11.09 16.53 4.71
N GLU A 670 11.12 16.97 3.45
CA GLU A 670 9.99 17.59 2.74
C GLU A 670 8.79 16.66 2.44
N GLU A 671 8.95 15.34 2.53
CA GLU A 671 7.92 14.41 2.05
C GLU A 671 6.60 14.43 2.83
N GLU A 672 6.63 14.55 4.16
CA GLU A 672 5.41 14.64 4.98
C GLU A 672 4.73 16.00 4.84
N LYS A 673 5.53 17.05 4.67
CA LYS A 673 5.04 18.41 4.42
C LYS A 673 4.34 18.52 3.06
N ASN A 674 4.72 17.70 2.08
CA ASN A 674 3.99 17.62 0.81
C ASN A 674 2.61 16.97 0.97
N ILE A 675 2.42 16.09 1.97
CA ILE A 675 1.14 15.43 2.26
C ILE A 675 0.26 16.34 3.12
N TYR A 676 0.83 17.00 4.12
CA TYR A 676 0.13 17.89 5.05
C TYR A 676 0.82 19.28 5.14
N PRO A 677 0.75 20.11 4.08
CA PRO A 677 1.48 21.39 4.02
C PRO A 677 0.92 22.46 4.94
N ASP A 678 -0.37 22.35 5.29
CA ASP A 678 -1.14 23.31 6.08
C ASP A 678 -1.22 22.95 7.57
N TYR A 679 -0.34 22.07 8.07
CA TYR A 679 -0.43 21.54 9.43
C TYR A 679 -0.41 22.57 10.55
N TYR A 680 0.18 23.73 10.28
CA TYR A 680 0.28 24.81 11.26
C TYR A 680 -1.00 25.64 11.35
N ILE A 681 -2.02 25.39 10.54
CA ILE A 681 -3.30 26.12 10.56
C ILE A 681 -4.28 25.39 11.49
N GLU A 682 -4.93 26.12 12.38
CA GLU A 682 -5.97 25.53 13.23
C GLU A 682 -7.22 25.15 12.42
N GLU A 683 -7.71 23.93 12.63
CA GLU A 683 -8.87 23.39 11.93
C GLU A 683 -10.12 24.24 12.16
N GLY A 684 -10.60 24.93 11.12
CA GLY A 684 -11.68 25.92 11.25
C GLY A 684 -11.35 27.34 10.88
N PHE A 685 -10.07 27.68 10.87
CA PHE A 685 -9.62 29.05 10.80
C PHE A 685 -8.97 29.32 9.46
N THR A 686 -9.09 30.57 9.03
CA THR A 686 -8.36 31.10 7.89
C THR A 686 -7.00 31.60 8.39
N PHE A 687 -5.92 31.07 7.83
CA PHE A 687 -4.58 31.53 8.19
C PHE A 687 -4.35 32.94 7.68
N LEU A 688 -3.78 33.80 8.54
CA LEU A 688 -3.44 35.17 8.20
C LEU A 688 -1.97 35.45 8.50
N HIS A 689 -1.23 35.81 7.46
CA HIS A 689 0.18 36.20 7.56
C HIS A 689 0.34 37.72 7.78
N ALA A 690 1.49 38.16 8.31
CA ALA A 690 1.77 39.57 8.55
C ALA A 690 1.79 40.44 7.28
N GLN A 691 1.96 39.84 6.10
CA GLN A 691 1.91 40.55 4.81
C GLN A 691 0.57 40.39 4.07
N ALA A 692 -0.45 39.79 4.68
CA ALA A 692 -1.78 39.70 4.08
C ALA A 692 -2.47 41.08 4.10
N ALA A 693 -2.17 41.92 3.11
CA ALA A 693 -2.81 43.22 2.93
C ALA A 693 -4.31 43.03 2.65
N TYR A 694 -5.11 44.02 3.04
CA TYR A 694 -6.55 44.01 2.75
C TYR A 694 -6.82 43.92 1.25
N ASP A 695 -7.61 42.92 0.89
CA ASP A 695 -8.08 42.67 -0.46
C ASP A 695 -9.61 42.83 -0.50
N PRO A 696 -10.15 43.80 -1.27
CA PRO A 696 -11.59 44.00 -1.43
C PRO A 696 -12.34 42.82 -2.06
N GLU A 697 -11.67 41.97 -2.85
CA GLU A 697 -12.33 40.79 -3.46
C GLU A 697 -12.49 39.66 -2.44
N ILE A 698 -11.52 39.53 -1.54
CA ILE A 698 -11.53 38.52 -0.47
C ILE A 698 -12.33 39.03 0.75
N GLY A 699 -12.34 40.35 0.97
CA GLY A 699 -13.10 41.02 2.03
C GLY A 699 -12.41 41.06 3.39
N TYR A 700 -11.10 40.80 3.49
CA TYR A 700 -10.35 40.96 4.73
C TYR A 700 -8.85 41.23 4.50
N GLY A 701 -8.16 41.72 5.54
CA GLY A 701 -6.71 41.85 5.57
C GLY A 701 -6.23 43.08 6.34
N TRP A 702 -4.91 43.26 6.40
CA TRP A 702 -4.27 44.39 7.06
C TRP A 702 -4.34 45.65 6.20
N LEU A 703 -4.81 46.77 6.75
CA LEU A 703 -4.84 48.06 6.06
C LEU A 703 -3.44 48.63 5.82
N ASN A 704 -2.48 48.24 6.66
CA ASN A 704 -1.06 48.52 6.49
C ASN A 704 -0.25 47.34 7.04
N THR A 705 0.65 46.80 6.22
CA THR A 705 1.52 45.66 6.57
C THR A 705 2.92 46.09 6.99
N ARG A 706 3.24 47.40 6.90
CA ARG A 706 4.54 47.94 7.30
C ARG A 706 4.76 47.69 8.81
N ASP A 707 5.94 47.21 9.15
CA ASP A 707 6.37 46.91 10.52
C ASP A 707 5.61 45.78 11.24
N LEU A 708 4.73 45.04 10.54
CA LEU A 708 4.12 43.82 11.08
C LEU A 708 5.12 42.66 11.05
N GLN A 709 5.22 41.94 12.16
CA GLN A 709 6.04 40.75 12.30
C GLN A 709 5.17 39.55 12.64
N ALA A 710 5.61 38.37 12.22
CA ALA A 710 4.92 37.11 12.46
C ALA A 710 5.85 36.17 13.22
N THR A 711 5.36 35.61 14.32
CA THR A 711 6.03 34.51 15.01
C THR A 711 5.68 33.21 14.29
N PRO A 712 6.67 32.44 13.79
CA PRO A 712 6.41 31.22 13.05
C PRO A 712 5.86 30.11 13.97
N ALA A 713 5.00 29.26 13.42
CA ALA A 713 4.59 28.04 14.10
C ALA A 713 5.81 27.12 14.32
N PRO A 714 5.91 26.41 15.46
CA PRO A 714 6.96 25.43 15.66
C PRO A 714 6.83 24.27 14.66
N ALA A 715 7.95 23.66 14.29
CA ALA A 715 7.92 22.39 13.57
C ALA A 715 7.31 21.32 14.48
N VAL A 716 6.32 20.59 13.98
CA VAL A 716 5.64 19.52 14.74
C VAL A 716 5.93 18.17 14.11
N ARG A 717 5.88 17.11 14.92
CA ARG A 717 5.93 15.73 14.43
C ARG A 717 4.57 15.34 13.87
N LEU A 718 4.54 14.84 12.64
CA LEU A 718 3.35 14.45 11.90
C LEU A 718 3.26 12.94 11.70
N SER A 719 4.40 12.26 11.64
CA SER A 719 4.46 10.80 11.50
C SER A 719 5.57 10.17 12.32
N GLU A 720 5.59 8.84 12.35
CA GLU A 720 6.68 8.06 12.91
C GLU A 720 8.02 8.34 12.23
N ARG A 721 8.03 8.79 10.96
CA ARG A 721 9.26 9.19 10.26
C ARG A 721 9.92 10.37 10.96
N ASP A 722 9.14 11.32 11.46
CA ASP A 722 9.67 12.47 12.21
C ASP A 722 10.26 12.04 13.56
N LEU A 723 9.62 11.06 14.23
CA LEU A 723 10.15 10.45 15.45
C LEU A 723 11.48 9.75 15.21
N PHE A 724 11.57 9.04 14.08
CA PHE A 724 12.78 8.35 13.66
C PHE A 724 13.91 9.33 13.37
N LEU A 725 13.66 10.36 12.56
CA LEU A 725 14.65 11.40 12.21
C LEU A 725 15.15 12.15 13.45
N ALA A 726 14.26 12.50 14.38
CA ALA A 726 14.64 13.17 15.63
C ALA A 726 15.63 12.32 16.46
N LYS A 727 15.40 11.00 16.54
CA LYS A 727 16.32 10.08 17.23
C LYS A 727 17.68 10.00 16.55
N ALA A 728 17.70 9.87 15.23
CA ALA A 728 18.93 9.78 14.45
C ALA A 728 19.78 11.06 14.59
N ALA A 729 19.15 12.23 14.65
CA ALA A 729 19.84 13.51 14.78
C ALA A 729 20.30 13.83 16.22
N GLY A 730 19.81 13.12 17.24
CA GLY A 730 20.09 13.43 18.65
C GLY A 730 19.58 14.81 19.11
N ILE A 731 18.71 15.45 18.32
CA ILE A 731 18.13 16.78 18.56
C ILE A 731 16.62 16.63 18.46
N ASN A 732 15.89 17.08 19.49
CA ASN A 732 14.43 17.05 19.50
C ASN A 732 13.88 18.24 18.69
N GLN A 733 14.00 18.17 17.36
CA GLN A 733 13.64 19.28 16.45
C GLN A 733 12.12 19.47 16.29
N PHE A 734 11.32 18.46 16.65
CA PHE A 734 9.87 18.45 16.45
C PHE A 734 9.08 18.52 17.76
N HIS A 735 8.10 19.43 17.82
CA HIS A 735 7.16 19.62 18.94
C HIS A 735 5.90 18.74 18.80
N PRO A 736 5.18 18.45 19.91
CA PRO A 736 3.89 17.77 19.82
C PRO A 736 2.87 18.59 19.02
N TYR A 737 1.98 17.90 18.30
CA TYR A 737 0.90 18.56 17.56
C TYR A 737 -0.23 18.97 18.51
N GLU A 738 -0.13 20.17 19.09
CA GLU A 738 -1.08 20.70 20.08
C GLU A 738 -1.99 21.80 19.50
N ASN A 739 -2.39 22.80 20.31
CA ASN A 739 -3.24 23.91 19.88
C ASN A 739 -2.48 24.84 18.92
N GLN A 740 -2.89 24.89 17.66
CA GLN A 740 -2.18 25.68 16.66
C GLN A 740 -2.48 27.17 16.79
N LEU A 741 -3.61 27.57 17.39
CA LEU A 741 -3.99 28.99 17.56
C LEU A 741 -3.09 29.77 18.54
N LEU A 742 -2.42 29.09 19.47
CA LEU A 742 -1.76 29.76 20.60
C LEU A 742 -0.24 29.81 20.47
N ASN A 743 0.33 29.04 19.54
CA ASN A 743 1.77 28.89 19.39
C ASN A 743 2.39 29.84 18.36
N LYS A 744 1.55 30.66 17.72
CA LYS A 744 1.92 31.66 16.72
C LYS A 744 1.06 32.90 16.87
N LEU A 745 1.57 34.03 16.40
CA LEU A 745 0.96 35.34 16.54
C LEU A 745 1.51 36.33 15.52
N ILE A 746 0.76 37.42 15.30
CA ILE A 746 1.25 38.61 14.62
C ILE A 746 1.41 39.73 15.64
N TRP A 747 2.50 40.49 15.55
CA TRP A 747 2.82 41.57 16.48
C TRP A 747 3.50 42.75 15.80
N SER A 748 3.43 43.92 16.44
CA SER A 748 4.19 45.10 16.03
C SER A 748 4.40 46.07 17.18
N ARG A 749 5.34 47.00 16.99
CA ARG A 749 5.55 48.19 17.83
C ARG A 749 4.91 49.45 17.24
N GLN A 750 4.40 49.38 16.00
CA GLN A 750 3.70 50.47 15.33
C GLN A 750 2.20 50.20 15.29
N PRO A 751 1.33 51.21 15.31
CA PRO A 751 -0.11 51.00 15.18
C PRO A 751 -0.49 50.31 13.87
N ALA A 752 -1.45 49.39 13.91
CA ALA A 752 -1.99 48.74 12.72
C ALA A 752 -3.48 48.44 12.87
N SER A 753 -4.13 48.24 11.72
CA SER A 753 -5.56 47.94 11.65
C SER A 753 -5.83 46.76 10.71
N PHE A 754 -6.67 45.83 11.16
CA PHE A 754 -7.18 44.70 10.39
C PHE A 754 -8.64 44.93 10.07
N GLN A 755 -9.03 44.75 8.80
CA GLN A 755 -10.41 44.93 8.34
C GLN A 755 -11.02 43.58 7.95
N VAL A 756 -12.31 43.42 8.25
CA VAL A 756 -13.18 42.35 7.76
C VAL A 756 -14.48 42.95 7.25
N ASP A 757 -14.84 42.62 6.03
CA ASP A 757 -16.10 43.01 5.41
C ASP A 757 -17.18 41.98 5.76
N LEU A 758 -18.33 42.47 6.20
CA LEU A 758 -19.47 41.66 6.63
C LEU A 758 -20.78 42.30 6.16
N ASN A 759 -21.84 41.49 6.09
CA ASN A 759 -23.17 42.05 5.90
C ASN A 759 -23.59 42.91 7.11
N PRO A 760 -24.40 43.96 6.92
CA PRO A 760 -24.95 44.72 8.04
C PRO A 760 -25.70 43.83 9.03
N GLY A 761 -25.43 44.00 10.32
CA GLY A 761 -25.97 43.14 11.37
C GLY A 761 -25.27 43.28 12.70
N ALA A 762 -25.78 42.59 13.72
CA ALA A 762 -25.17 42.55 15.05
C ALA A 762 -24.28 41.31 15.19
N TYR A 763 -23.03 41.52 15.57
CA TYR A 763 -22.02 40.48 15.70
C TYR A 763 -21.33 40.55 17.06
N GLN A 764 -21.00 39.40 17.64
CA GLN A 764 -20.06 39.31 18.74
C GLN A 764 -18.68 38.96 18.19
N VAL A 765 -17.70 39.81 18.47
CA VAL A 765 -16.29 39.55 18.16
C VAL A 765 -15.59 38.95 19.38
N GLN A 766 -14.71 37.98 19.15
CA GLN A 766 -13.83 37.43 20.18
C GLN A 766 -12.38 37.49 19.70
N LEU A 767 -11.55 38.29 20.38
CA LEU A 767 -10.10 38.37 20.15
C LEU A 767 -9.37 37.54 21.20
N THR A 768 -8.40 36.74 20.77
CA THR A 768 -7.56 35.91 21.64
C THR A 768 -6.11 36.37 21.57
N PHE A 769 -5.54 36.62 22.75
CA PHE A 769 -4.16 37.00 22.98
C PHE A 769 -3.50 35.93 23.83
N SER A 770 -2.62 35.13 23.22
CA SER A 770 -1.85 34.11 23.92
C SER A 770 -0.53 33.86 23.18
N ASP A 771 0.58 33.91 23.91
CA ASP A 771 1.89 33.55 23.38
C ASP A 771 2.38 32.28 24.07
N HIS A 772 2.17 31.14 23.41
CA HIS A 772 2.70 29.82 23.78
C HIS A 772 3.84 29.40 22.83
N SER A 773 4.43 30.35 22.10
CA SER A 773 5.58 30.06 21.24
C SER A 773 6.80 29.62 22.09
N PRO A 774 7.79 28.93 21.50
CA PRO A 774 9.00 28.52 22.22
C PRO A 774 9.77 29.68 22.89
N GLU A 775 9.62 30.90 22.36
CA GLU A 775 10.24 32.13 22.88
C GLU A 775 9.21 33.05 23.57
N ALA A 776 8.21 32.45 24.22
CA ALA A 776 7.09 33.18 24.80
C ALA A 776 7.56 34.33 25.72
N ARG A 777 7.01 35.53 25.50
CA ARG A 777 7.40 36.74 26.23
C ARG A 777 6.21 37.55 26.76
N ARG A 778 6.52 38.55 27.57
CA ARG A 778 5.52 39.50 28.08
C ARG A 778 5.24 40.54 27.00
N HIS A 779 3.96 40.79 26.72
CA HIS A 779 3.50 41.77 25.74
C HIS A 779 2.67 42.88 26.39
N GLY A 780 2.68 44.07 25.78
CA GLY A 780 1.96 45.25 26.24
C GLY A 780 2.61 46.01 27.40
N PRO A 781 2.01 47.12 27.86
CA PRO A 781 0.60 47.47 27.67
C PRO A 781 0.24 47.80 26.23
N MET A 782 -0.89 47.27 25.77
CA MET A 782 -1.44 47.54 24.44
C MET A 782 -2.90 48.01 24.52
N ARG A 783 -3.29 48.82 23.55
CA ARG A 783 -4.64 49.31 23.36
C ARG A 783 -5.28 48.64 22.14
N VAL A 784 -6.50 48.16 22.33
CA VAL A 784 -7.27 47.41 21.33
C VAL A 784 -8.64 48.06 21.18
N THR A 785 -8.98 48.44 19.95
CA THR A 785 -10.29 49.03 19.62
C THR A 785 -10.94 48.32 18.45
N VAL A 786 -12.27 48.32 18.40
CA VAL A 786 -13.03 47.85 17.23
C VAL A 786 -14.07 48.91 16.85
N ASN A 787 -14.03 49.38 15.60
CA ASN A 787 -14.84 50.53 15.13
C ASN A 787 -14.85 51.70 16.14
N ASP A 788 -13.65 52.14 16.54
CA ASP A 788 -13.38 53.20 17.53
C ASP A 788 -13.82 52.92 18.98
N ARG A 789 -14.47 51.79 19.26
CA ARG A 789 -14.83 51.37 20.62
C ARG A 789 -13.64 50.69 21.30
N ILE A 790 -13.29 51.14 22.51
CA ILE A 790 -12.18 50.58 23.30
C ILE A 790 -12.61 49.24 23.91
N LEU A 791 -11.91 48.16 23.55
CA LEU A 791 -12.05 46.83 24.17
C LEU A 791 -11.06 46.67 25.33
N ALA A 792 -9.86 47.23 25.20
CA ALA A 792 -8.87 47.30 26.28
C ALA A 792 -7.92 48.49 26.05
N ASP A 793 -7.49 49.15 27.13
CA ASP A 793 -6.66 50.38 27.05
C ASP A 793 -5.21 50.15 27.51
N GLU A 794 -5.00 49.30 28.52
CA GLU A 794 -3.67 48.95 29.07
C GLU A 794 -3.49 47.42 29.21
N LEU A 795 -3.83 46.66 28.16
CA LEU A 795 -3.77 45.20 28.21
C LEU A 795 -2.31 44.72 28.28
N VAL A 796 -1.98 43.97 29.33
CA VAL A 796 -0.70 43.26 29.48
C VAL A 796 -0.96 41.76 29.48
N VAL A 797 -0.21 41.01 28.68
CA VAL A 797 -0.28 39.55 28.63
C VAL A 797 1.06 38.96 29.01
N SER A 798 1.07 38.15 30.07
CA SER A 798 2.28 37.43 30.51
C SER A 798 2.58 36.20 29.63
N PRO A 799 3.84 35.75 29.55
CA PRO A 799 4.21 34.56 28.78
C PRO A 799 3.33 33.35 29.15
N GLY A 800 2.83 32.61 28.16
CA GLY A 800 1.99 31.44 28.37
C GLY A 800 0.57 31.73 28.89
N LYS A 801 0.18 32.99 29.13
CA LYS A 801 -1.18 33.34 29.55
C LYS A 801 -2.07 33.64 28.35
N ARG A 802 -3.33 33.22 28.46
CA ARG A 802 -4.38 33.52 27.49
C ARG A 802 -5.33 34.58 28.04
N VAL A 803 -5.59 35.60 27.24
CA VAL A 803 -6.66 36.58 27.44
C VAL A 803 -7.61 36.51 26.25
N ASP A 804 -8.91 36.42 26.51
CA ASP A 804 -9.96 36.52 25.49
C ASP A 804 -10.77 37.79 25.74
N LEU A 805 -10.84 38.70 24.77
CA LEU A 805 -11.72 39.87 24.79
C LEU A 805 -12.97 39.57 23.96
N ARG A 806 -14.15 39.94 24.46
CA ARG A 806 -15.43 39.74 23.76
C ARG A 806 -16.25 41.02 23.78
N GLU A 807 -16.81 41.39 22.64
CA GLU A 807 -17.67 42.57 22.53
C GLU A 807 -18.73 42.36 21.46
N THR A 808 -19.93 42.90 21.68
CA THR A 808 -21.01 42.89 20.68
C THR A 808 -21.05 44.23 19.97
N ILE A 809 -21.03 44.20 18.64
CA ILE A 809 -20.89 45.36 17.75
C ILE A 809 -21.97 45.30 16.68
N GLU A 810 -22.57 46.45 16.41
CA GLU A 810 -23.50 46.63 15.31
C GLU A 810 -22.73 47.16 14.08
N VAL A 811 -22.79 46.39 12.99
CA VAL A 811 -22.13 46.70 11.72
C VAL A 811 -23.17 47.31 10.80
N THR A 812 -22.98 48.55 10.36
CA THR A 812 -23.94 49.30 9.54
C THR A 812 -23.41 49.63 8.14
N ASP A 813 -22.11 49.90 8.02
CA ASP A 813 -21.39 50.22 6.79
C ASP A 813 -20.72 48.99 6.14
N GLY A 814 -20.98 47.81 6.71
CA GLY A 814 -20.46 46.53 6.25
C GLY A 814 -19.01 46.24 6.63
N LYS A 815 -18.41 47.02 7.56
CA LYS A 815 -17.00 46.89 7.92
C LYS A 815 -16.78 46.73 9.42
N LEU A 816 -15.89 45.80 9.78
CA LEU A 816 -15.30 45.70 11.12
C LEU A 816 -13.81 45.97 11.04
N ILE A 817 -13.37 47.03 11.71
CA ILE A 817 -11.97 47.45 11.77
C ILE A 817 -11.45 47.25 13.19
N PHE A 818 -10.48 46.36 13.34
CA PHE A 818 -9.76 46.09 14.57
C PHE A 818 -8.47 46.88 14.56
N SER A 819 -8.27 47.80 15.50
CA SER A 819 -7.05 48.62 15.58
C SER A 819 -6.27 48.33 16.85
N PHE A 820 -4.96 48.22 16.69
CA PHE A 820 -4.00 47.87 17.73
C PHE A 820 -2.94 48.97 17.84
N SER A 821 -2.59 49.35 19.06
CA SER A 821 -1.55 50.33 19.33
C SER A 821 -0.88 50.07 20.69
N CYS A 822 0.31 50.63 20.90
CA CYS A 822 1.05 50.49 22.16
C CYS A 822 1.96 51.72 22.37
N PRO A 823 2.40 51.99 23.62
CA PRO A 823 3.39 53.02 23.90
C PRO A 823 4.77 52.72 23.27
N PRO A 824 5.68 53.71 23.21
CA PRO A 824 7.06 53.50 22.79
C PRO A 824 7.73 52.36 23.58
N ASP A 825 8.57 51.57 22.90
CA ASP A 825 9.29 50.41 23.44
C ASP A 825 8.43 49.22 23.90
N GLN A 826 7.11 49.27 23.72
CA GLN A 826 6.19 48.14 23.91
C GLN A 826 5.81 47.51 22.56
N ASP A 827 5.07 46.41 22.62
CA ASP A 827 4.44 45.79 21.46
C ASP A 827 2.97 45.45 21.74
N TRP A 828 2.21 45.32 20.66
CA TRP A 828 0.90 44.68 20.65
C TRP A 828 0.99 43.39 19.84
N PHE A 829 0.10 42.44 20.09
CA PHE A 829 0.00 41.23 19.29
C PHE A 829 -1.42 40.72 19.19
N ILE A 830 -1.69 39.77 18.31
CA ILE A 830 -2.93 39.01 18.23
C ILE A 830 -2.62 37.58 17.78
N SER A 831 -3.32 36.60 18.37
CA SER A 831 -3.17 35.18 18.01
C SER A 831 -4.37 34.68 17.20
N ALA A 832 -5.59 35.02 17.61
CA ALA A 832 -6.80 34.59 16.91
C ALA A 832 -7.94 35.61 17.00
N LEU A 833 -8.83 35.60 16.00
CA LEU A 833 -10.08 36.35 15.96
C LEU A 833 -11.21 35.42 15.54
N THR A 834 -12.35 35.45 16.23
CA THR A 834 -13.59 34.85 15.72
C THR A 834 -14.74 35.84 15.76
N ILE A 835 -15.63 35.75 14.77
CA ILE A 835 -16.79 36.63 14.61
C ILE A 835 -18.05 35.76 14.59
N HIS A 836 -18.99 36.08 15.47
CA HIS A 836 -20.23 35.32 15.68
C HIS A 836 -21.42 36.22 15.37
N PRO A 837 -22.43 35.76 14.61
CA PRO A 837 -23.68 36.49 14.55
C PRO A 837 -24.35 36.46 15.93
N VAL A 838 -25.07 37.53 16.30
CA VAL A 838 -25.87 37.53 17.53
C VAL A 838 -27.03 36.53 17.41
N ALA A 839 -27.54 36.31 16.19
CA ALA A 839 -28.52 35.26 15.91
C ALA A 839 -27.90 33.86 16.12
N PRO A 840 -28.69 32.86 16.57
CA PRO A 840 -28.23 31.48 16.69
C PRO A 840 -27.58 30.97 15.41
N LEU A 841 -26.46 30.28 15.55
CA LEU A 841 -25.78 29.59 14.47
C LEU A 841 -26.00 28.09 14.62
N ILE A 842 -26.46 27.46 13.53
CA ILE A 842 -26.80 26.04 13.47
C ILE A 842 -25.78 25.35 12.56
N ARG A 843 -25.18 24.26 13.05
CA ARG A 843 -24.33 23.33 12.29
C ARG A 843 -25.00 21.96 12.26
N HIS A 844 -24.90 21.29 11.13
CA HIS A 844 -25.55 20.01 10.89
C HIS A 844 -24.81 19.28 9.78
N ILE A 845 -24.74 17.95 9.87
CA ILE A 845 -24.27 17.07 8.80
C ILE A 845 -25.49 16.60 8.01
N PRO A 846 -25.65 17.03 6.74
CA PRO A 846 -26.76 16.57 5.91
C PRO A 846 -26.81 15.05 5.80
N LEU A 847 -28.02 14.49 5.84
CA LEU A 847 -28.20 13.06 5.68
C LEU A 847 -28.17 12.67 4.20
N ASN A 848 -27.39 11.62 3.87
CA ASN A 848 -27.28 11.10 2.49
C ASN A 848 -28.39 10.13 2.12
N GLY A 849 -29.24 9.79 3.08
CA GLY A 849 -30.42 8.98 2.91
C GLY A 849 -30.93 8.43 4.24
N TRP A 850 -32.11 7.84 4.19
CA TRP A 850 -32.79 7.26 5.35
C TRP A 850 -33.35 5.89 4.98
N ILE A 851 -33.13 4.89 5.83
CA ILE A 851 -33.64 3.54 5.60
C ILE A 851 -35.12 3.50 5.99
N ARG A 852 -35.97 3.08 5.05
CA ARG A 852 -37.42 2.94 5.26
C ARG A 852 -37.68 1.99 6.43
N GLU A 853 -38.69 2.31 7.23
CA GLU A 853 -39.11 1.58 8.45
C GLU A 853 -38.26 1.85 9.71
N GLU A 854 -37.13 2.56 9.62
CA GLU A 854 -36.37 3.01 10.81
C GLU A 854 -36.78 4.42 11.24
N PRO A 855 -36.75 4.80 12.53
CA PRO A 855 -36.95 6.20 12.91
C PRO A 855 -35.87 7.12 12.30
N LEU A 856 -36.28 8.23 11.68
CA LEU A 856 -35.34 9.22 11.12
C LEU A 856 -34.85 10.17 12.21
N SER A 857 -33.59 10.04 12.60
CA SER A 857 -32.96 10.93 13.57
C SER A 857 -32.13 12.02 12.90
N ILE A 858 -32.49 13.29 13.15
CA ILE A 858 -31.76 14.47 12.69
C ILE A 858 -31.16 15.18 13.89
N ARG A 859 -29.84 15.40 13.85
CA ARG A 859 -29.07 16.06 14.90
C ARG A 859 -28.51 17.38 14.42
N ALA A 860 -28.51 18.41 15.27
CA ALA A 860 -27.86 19.67 14.98
C ALA A 860 -27.08 20.18 16.20
N SER A 861 -26.00 20.91 15.96
CA SER A 861 -25.30 21.70 16.97
C SER A 861 -25.69 23.17 16.81
N VAL A 862 -26.27 23.75 17.87
CA VAL A 862 -26.79 25.12 17.87
C VAL A 862 -26.14 25.92 18.97
N THR A 863 -25.49 27.01 18.59
CA THR A 863 -24.85 27.95 19.53
C THR A 863 -25.35 29.36 19.28
N GLY A 864 -25.44 30.18 20.33
CA GLY A 864 -25.81 31.59 20.19
C GLY A 864 -25.12 32.42 21.25
N VAL A 865 -25.01 33.74 21.00
CA VAL A 865 -24.53 34.71 21.98
C VAL A 865 -25.45 34.74 23.20
N ASN A 866 -26.76 34.60 22.97
CA ASN A 866 -27.76 34.41 24.01
C ASN A 866 -28.10 32.91 24.16
N PRO A 867 -28.58 32.48 25.34
CA PRO A 867 -29.06 31.11 25.53
C PRO A 867 -30.17 30.74 24.54
N ILE A 868 -30.05 29.56 23.94
CA ILE A 868 -31.02 29.01 22.99
C ILE A 868 -32.29 28.62 23.75
N GLY A 869 -33.44 29.13 23.30
CA GLY A 869 -34.74 28.84 23.90
C GLY A 869 -35.39 27.61 23.29
N GLN A 870 -35.39 27.51 21.97
CA GLN A 870 -35.94 26.35 21.24
C GLN A 870 -35.20 26.11 19.92
N VAL A 871 -35.17 24.85 19.51
CA VAL A 871 -34.70 24.43 18.19
C VAL A 871 -35.79 23.56 17.58
N ILE A 872 -36.14 23.84 16.32
CA ILE A 872 -37.24 23.21 15.61
C ILE A 872 -36.68 22.60 14.33
N LEU A 873 -36.97 21.32 14.14
CA LEU A 873 -36.85 20.64 12.86
C LEU A 873 -38.15 20.86 12.10
N ASN A 874 -38.07 21.50 10.95
CA ASN A 874 -39.16 21.61 9.99
C ASN A 874 -38.95 20.52 8.95
N TYR A 875 -39.87 19.57 8.78
CA TYR A 875 -39.75 18.51 7.77
C TYR A 875 -41.05 18.31 6.98
N GLN A 876 -40.95 17.82 5.75
CA GLN A 876 -42.08 17.41 4.92
C GLN A 876 -41.69 16.23 4.04
N THR A 877 -42.67 15.40 3.68
CA THR A 877 -42.56 14.45 2.58
C THR A 877 -42.96 15.11 1.26
N GLU A 878 -42.47 14.60 0.13
CA GLU A 878 -42.69 15.19 -1.21
C GLU A 878 -44.16 15.41 -1.60
N ASN A 879 -45.10 14.71 -0.97
CA ASN A 879 -46.53 14.77 -1.27
C ASN A 879 -47.31 15.74 -0.37
N GLU A 880 -46.66 16.40 0.59
CA GLU A 880 -47.29 17.30 1.54
C GLU A 880 -47.21 18.76 1.08
N ARG A 881 -48.23 19.57 1.43
CA ARG A 881 -48.30 20.99 1.05
C ARG A 881 -47.61 21.93 2.05
N GLY A 882 -46.98 21.43 3.11
CA GLY A 882 -46.32 22.24 4.13
C GLY A 882 -45.49 21.42 5.10
N TYR A 883 -44.62 22.10 5.86
CA TYR A 883 -43.69 21.49 6.81
C TYR A 883 -44.34 21.22 8.16
N HIS A 884 -44.17 20.01 8.66
CA HIS A 884 -44.38 19.65 10.05
C HIS A 884 -43.26 20.23 10.91
N MET A 885 -43.63 20.69 12.10
CA MET A 885 -42.68 21.26 13.06
C MET A 885 -42.48 20.29 14.22
N LEU A 886 -41.22 19.91 14.46
CA LEU A 886 -40.84 19.05 15.57
C LEU A 886 -39.80 19.74 16.44
N ILE A 887 -40.13 19.97 17.71
CA ILE A 887 -39.18 20.53 18.68
C ILE A 887 -38.06 19.51 18.90
N MET A 888 -36.81 19.93 18.69
CA MET A 888 -35.64 19.10 18.90
C MET A 888 -35.30 19.05 20.40
N THR A 889 -35.01 17.85 20.90
CA THR A 889 -34.64 17.64 22.31
C THR A 889 -33.16 17.94 22.49
N PRO A 890 -32.75 18.70 23.52
CA PRO A 890 -31.33 18.95 23.79
C PRO A 890 -30.60 17.63 24.15
N VAL A 891 -29.43 17.43 23.53
CA VAL A 891 -28.55 16.27 23.73
C VAL A 891 -27.10 16.74 23.88
N GLY A 892 -26.53 16.58 25.07
CA GLY A 892 -25.15 17.01 25.34
C GLY A 892 -24.99 18.55 25.34
N ASN A 893 -23.79 19.03 24.99
CA ASN A 893 -23.48 20.46 25.02
C ASN A 893 -23.81 21.11 23.67
N ASN A 894 -24.79 22.01 23.63
CA ASN A 894 -25.26 22.70 22.42
C ASN A 894 -25.79 21.76 21.31
N GLY A 895 -26.00 20.47 21.59
CA GLY A 895 -26.55 19.51 20.64
C GLY A 895 -28.06 19.38 20.79
N TYR A 896 -28.75 19.10 19.69
CA TYR A 896 -30.19 18.93 19.61
C TYR A 896 -30.51 17.75 18.70
N LEU A 897 -31.50 16.94 19.06
CA LEU A 897 -31.92 15.75 18.33
C LEU A 897 -33.44 15.76 18.16
N ALA A 898 -33.89 15.58 16.93
CA ALA A 898 -35.27 15.23 16.62
C ALA A 898 -35.29 13.84 15.99
N THR A 899 -36.26 13.03 16.38
CA THR A 899 -36.51 11.72 15.79
C THR A 899 -37.92 11.70 15.24
N ILE A 900 -38.06 11.50 13.93
CA ILE A 900 -39.33 11.34 13.25
C ILE A 900 -39.65 9.84 13.20
N PRO A 901 -40.73 9.36 13.83
CA PRO A 901 -41.14 7.96 13.73
C PRO A 901 -41.39 7.52 12.29
N ALA A 902 -41.00 6.29 11.95
CA ALA A 902 -41.11 5.74 10.60
C ALA A 902 -42.55 5.77 10.05
N ALA A 903 -43.56 5.62 10.92
CA ALA A 903 -44.98 5.69 10.57
C ALA A 903 -45.41 7.02 9.93
N TYR A 904 -44.66 8.11 10.17
CA TYR A 904 -44.93 9.42 9.54
C TYR A 904 -44.18 9.62 8.23
N LEU A 905 -43.36 8.65 7.80
CA LEU A 905 -42.49 8.72 6.62
C LEU A 905 -42.78 7.59 5.62
N GLU A 906 -43.94 6.93 5.75
CA GLU A 906 -44.30 5.75 4.94
C GLU A 906 -44.52 6.08 3.45
N GLN A 907 -44.90 7.33 3.14
CA GLN A 907 -45.23 7.77 1.78
C GLN A 907 -44.14 8.71 1.22
N GLY A 908 -43.73 8.45 -0.01
CA GLY A 908 -42.80 9.28 -0.76
C GLY A 908 -41.35 8.75 -0.82
N HIS A 909 -40.57 9.36 -1.71
CA HIS A 909 -39.17 9.01 -1.99
C HIS A 909 -38.18 10.06 -1.49
N LEU A 910 -38.66 11.23 -1.08
CA LEU A 910 -37.84 12.34 -0.62
C LEU A 910 -38.44 13.00 0.62
N ILE A 911 -37.59 13.27 1.61
CA ILE A 911 -37.93 14.01 2.83
C ILE A 911 -37.17 15.33 2.81
N ASN A 912 -37.88 16.45 2.76
CA ASN A 912 -37.26 17.77 2.81
C ASN A 912 -37.29 18.30 4.24
N TYR A 913 -36.22 18.94 4.70
CA TYR A 913 -36.16 19.54 6.03
C TYR A 913 -35.24 20.76 6.10
N TYR A 914 -35.49 21.61 7.08
CA TYR A 914 -34.59 22.69 7.49
C TYR A 914 -34.72 22.90 9.00
N ILE A 915 -33.71 23.52 9.62
CA ILE A 915 -33.65 23.66 11.08
C ILE A 915 -33.69 25.14 11.43
N THR A 916 -34.53 25.51 12.38
CA THR A 916 -34.65 26.87 12.91
C THR A 916 -34.36 26.86 14.40
N ALA A 917 -33.67 27.89 14.90
CA ALA A 917 -33.37 28.06 16.31
C ALA A 917 -33.74 29.47 16.77
N LEU A 918 -34.39 29.58 17.91
CA LEU A 918 -34.78 30.84 18.54
C LEU A 918 -34.09 30.96 19.89
N ASP A 919 -33.41 32.09 20.12
CA ASP A 919 -32.83 32.39 21.43
C ASP A 919 -33.87 33.01 22.38
N ASN A 920 -33.52 33.09 23.68
CA ASN A 920 -34.39 33.66 24.71
C ASN A 920 -34.61 35.19 24.57
N ARG A 921 -33.98 35.84 23.60
CA ARG A 921 -34.15 37.27 23.26
C ARG A 921 -34.97 37.46 21.98
N GLY A 922 -35.47 36.38 21.37
CA GLY A 922 -36.28 36.41 20.17
C GLY A 922 -35.48 36.57 18.87
N LYS A 923 -34.17 36.34 18.87
CA LYS A 923 -33.37 36.25 17.64
C LYS A 923 -33.45 34.85 17.06
N GLU A 924 -33.74 34.78 15.77
CA GLU A 924 -33.89 33.55 15.03
C GLU A 924 -32.69 33.31 14.12
N GLY A 925 -32.21 32.08 14.09
CA GLY A 925 -31.26 31.57 13.11
C GLY A 925 -31.87 30.39 12.35
N SER A 926 -31.50 30.22 11.09
CA SER A 926 -31.98 29.14 10.25
C SER A 926 -30.84 28.51 9.46
N LEU A 927 -30.89 27.19 9.30
CA LEU A 927 -30.02 26.42 8.41
C LEU A 927 -30.91 25.67 7.43
N GLY A 928 -30.80 26.05 6.16
CA GLY A 928 -31.82 25.79 5.14
C GLY A 928 -32.99 26.77 5.25
N SER A 929 -33.98 26.62 4.39
CA SER A 929 -35.23 27.40 4.46
C SER A 929 -36.36 26.64 3.77
N PHE A 930 -37.55 27.26 3.72
CA PHE A 930 -38.65 26.76 2.92
C PHE A 930 -38.28 26.63 1.44
N ASP A 931 -37.57 27.62 0.88
CA ASP A 931 -37.18 27.65 -0.54
C ASP A 931 -35.92 26.83 -0.84
N GLN A 932 -35.08 26.61 0.19
CA GLN A 932 -33.82 25.88 0.08
C GLN A 932 -33.69 24.86 1.23
N PRO A 933 -34.51 23.80 1.26
CA PRO A 933 -34.41 22.76 2.25
C PRO A 933 -33.28 21.78 1.94
N PHE A 934 -32.83 21.05 2.95
CA PHE A 934 -32.08 19.82 2.75
C PHE A 934 -33.04 18.71 2.34
N SER A 935 -32.60 17.82 1.45
CA SER A 935 -33.41 16.67 1.02
C SER A 935 -32.76 15.35 1.38
N VAL A 936 -33.49 14.44 2.00
CA VAL A 936 -33.03 13.08 2.34
C VAL A 936 -33.74 12.09 1.42
N PRO A 937 -33.02 11.37 0.56
CA PRO A 937 -33.62 10.30 -0.23
C PRO A 937 -33.98 9.11 0.67
N VAL A 938 -35.16 8.54 0.45
CA VAL A 938 -35.63 7.33 1.16
C VAL A 938 -35.03 6.09 0.49
N ARG A 939 -34.32 5.27 1.26
CA ARG A 939 -33.63 4.03 0.87
C ARG A 939 -34.41 2.83 1.37
N GLN A 940 -34.47 1.73 0.61
CA GLN A 940 -35.08 0.49 1.06
C GLN A 940 -34.10 -0.36 1.89
N THR A 941 -34.63 -1.21 2.76
CA THR A 941 -33.88 -2.05 3.71
C THR A 941 -33.09 -3.16 2.98
N GLY A 942 -31.84 -3.37 3.40
CA GLY A 942 -31.03 -4.53 3.05
C GLY A 942 -29.65 -4.17 2.53
N ALA A 943 -28.61 -4.76 3.13
CA ALA A 943 -27.31 -4.87 2.48
C ALA A 943 -27.46 -5.90 1.36
N LEU A 944 -27.67 -5.42 0.14
CA LEU A 944 -27.82 -6.25 -1.04
C LEU A 944 -26.45 -6.36 -1.72
N SER A 945 -25.99 -7.60 -1.91
CA SER A 945 -24.83 -7.90 -2.75
C SER A 945 -25.36 -8.32 -4.12
N PRO A 946 -25.46 -7.41 -5.10
CA PRO A 946 -25.96 -7.77 -6.41
C PRO A 946 -25.00 -8.76 -7.09
N THR A 947 -25.55 -9.62 -7.92
CA THR A 947 -24.77 -10.50 -8.81
C THR A 947 -24.93 -9.99 -10.23
N LEU A 948 -23.82 -9.78 -10.93
CA LEU A 948 -23.81 -9.36 -12.32
C LEU A 948 -23.37 -10.52 -13.22
N PHE A 949 -24.21 -10.85 -14.21
CA PHE A 949 -23.90 -11.80 -15.27
C PHE A 949 -23.62 -10.98 -16.54
N HIS A 950 -22.36 -10.92 -16.93
CA HIS A 950 -21.89 -10.18 -18.11
C HIS A 950 -21.76 -11.12 -19.30
N PHE A 951 -22.27 -10.70 -20.46
CA PHE A 951 -22.12 -11.39 -21.74
C PHE A 951 -20.99 -10.70 -22.53
N PRO A 952 -19.81 -11.33 -22.68
CA PRO A 952 -18.71 -10.75 -23.42
C PRO A 952 -19.12 -10.46 -24.89
N PRO A 953 -18.64 -9.37 -25.49
CA PRO A 953 -18.85 -9.08 -26.92
C PRO A 953 -18.40 -10.23 -27.82
N SER A 954 -19.12 -10.44 -28.93
CA SER A 954 -18.79 -11.45 -29.93
C SER A 954 -17.89 -10.83 -31.01
N PRO A 955 -16.95 -11.59 -31.62
CA PRO A 955 -16.19 -11.15 -32.80
C PRO A 955 -17.07 -10.74 -34.00
N ALA A 956 -18.37 -11.07 -33.99
CA ALA A 956 -19.34 -10.73 -35.02
C ALA A 956 -19.96 -9.33 -34.87
N ASP A 957 -19.70 -8.61 -33.76
CA ASP A 957 -20.33 -7.31 -33.46
C ASP A 957 -19.75 -6.13 -34.29
N GLY A 958 -18.72 -6.38 -35.11
CA GLY A 958 -18.05 -5.39 -35.95
C GLY A 958 -16.85 -4.73 -35.25
N GLU A 959 -15.87 -4.24 -36.02
CA GLU A 959 -14.66 -3.62 -35.44
C GLU A 959 -14.91 -2.22 -34.86
N ASP A 960 -15.94 -1.52 -35.35
CA ASP A 960 -16.23 -0.11 -35.02
C ASP A 960 -17.33 0.09 -33.96
N LEU A 961 -18.10 -0.95 -33.63
CA LEU A 961 -19.21 -0.89 -32.67
C LEU A 961 -19.16 -2.09 -31.72
N ILE A 962 -18.95 -1.83 -30.43
CA ILE A 962 -18.91 -2.91 -29.41
C ILE A 962 -20.18 -2.85 -28.57
N THR A 963 -20.97 -3.92 -28.61
CA THR A 963 -22.14 -4.08 -27.74
C THR A 963 -21.76 -4.78 -26.44
N LEU A 964 -21.91 -4.08 -25.31
CA LEU A 964 -21.74 -4.66 -23.97
C LEU A 964 -23.10 -4.95 -23.34
N LYS A 965 -23.24 -6.14 -22.75
CA LYS A 965 -24.50 -6.61 -22.14
C LYS A 965 -24.28 -7.22 -20.78
N CYS A 966 -25.21 -6.99 -19.87
CA CYS A 966 -25.25 -7.71 -18.59
C CYS A 966 -26.66 -7.84 -18.02
N THR A 967 -26.87 -8.82 -17.16
CA THR A 967 -28.04 -8.88 -16.27
C THR A 967 -27.57 -8.78 -14.83
N VAL A 968 -28.35 -8.11 -13.97
CA VAL A 968 -27.99 -7.87 -12.57
C VAL A 968 -29.12 -8.32 -11.67
N ARG A 969 -28.84 -9.17 -10.68
CA ARG A 969 -29.85 -9.72 -9.76
C ARG A 969 -29.55 -9.31 -8.31
N PRO A 970 -30.59 -8.99 -7.50
CA PRO A 970 -32.00 -8.87 -7.87
C PRO A 970 -32.29 -7.60 -8.69
N THR A 971 -33.01 -7.72 -9.80
CA THR A 971 -33.29 -6.60 -10.73
C THR A 971 -34.19 -5.53 -10.12
N THR A 972 -34.97 -5.87 -9.10
CA THR A 972 -35.84 -4.94 -8.37
C THR A 972 -35.06 -3.89 -7.60
N GLU A 973 -33.82 -4.18 -7.25
CA GLU A 973 -32.99 -3.34 -6.38
C GLU A 973 -32.00 -2.47 -7.15
N VAL A 974 -31.88 -2.66 -8.47
CA VAL A 974 -30.96 -1.90 -9.31
C VAL A 974 -31.60 -0.58 -9.71
N GLU A 975 -30.91 0.54 -9.43
CA GLU A 975 -31.28 1.88 -9.89
C GLU A 975 -30.76 2.10 -11.32
N LYS A 976 -29.46 1.87 -11.53
CA LYS A 976 -28.80 1.98 -12.83
C LYS A 976 -27.52 1.14 -12.89
N VAL A 977 -27.12 0.82 -14.12
CA VAL A 977 -25.81 0.19 -14.41
C VAL A 977 -25.01 1.15 -15.26
N ILE A 978 -23.78 1.42 -14.84
CA ILE A 978 -22.85 2.32 -15.52
C ILE A 978 -21.64 1.51 -15.97
N ILE A 979 -21.22 1.69 -17.21
CA ILE A 979 -19.94 1.19 -17.69
C ILE A 979 -18.91 2.30 -17.60
N TYR A 980 -17.77 1.98 -17.02
CA TYR A 980 -16.56 2.76 -17.13
C TYR A 980 -15.62 2.04 -18.08
N TYR A 981 -15.05 2.77 -19.03
CA TYR A 981 -14.04 2.23 -19.91
C TYR A 981 -12.87 3.20 -20.10
N ILE A 982 -11.69 2.63 -20.25
CA ILE A 982 -10.46 3.37 -20.51
C ILE A 982 -10.08 3.11 -21.96
N ASN A 983 -9.87 4.19 -22.70
CA ASN A 983 -9.40 4.13 -24.08
C ASN A 983 -7.85 4.15 -24.14
N GLU A 984 -7.26 3.96 -25.32
CA GLU A 984 -5.80 3.90 -25.50
C GLU A 984 -5.06 5.18 -25.04
N LYS A 985 -5.75 6.32 -24.97
CA LYS A 985 -5.16 7.58 -24.48
C LYS A 985 -5.17 7.67 -22.95
N ASN A 986 -5.47 6.58 -22.24
CA ASN A 986 -5.74 6.54 -20.80
C ASN A 986 -6.82 7.53 -20.34
N LEU A 987 -7.76 7.87 -21.22
CA LEU A 987 -8.91 8.70 -20.84
C LEU A 987 -10.02 7.80 -20.33
N THR A 988 -10.44 8.04 -19.09
CA THR A 988 -11.59 7.38 -18.48
C THR A 988 -12.88 7.99 -19.00
N ASN A 989 -13.72 7.14 -19.59
CA ASN A 989 -15.06 7.49 -20.05
C ASN A 989 -16.11 6.71 -19.26
N GLN A 990 -17.33 7.22 -19.23
CA GLN A 990 -18.46 6.55 -18.59
C GLN A 990 -19.72 6.65 -19.44
N VAL A 991 -20.51 5.57 -19.47
CA VAL A 991 -21.79 5.52 -20.17
C VAL A 991 -22.80 4.73 -19.33
N MET A 992 -24.01 5.27 -19.20
CA MET A 992 -25.12 4.56 -18.56
C MET A 992 -25.71 3.54 -19.54
N MET A 993 -25.94 2.31 -19.07
CA MET A 993 -26.53 1.27 -19.89
C MET A 993 -28.05 1.42 -19.99
N GLU A 994 -28.60 1.15 -21.16
CA GLU A 994 -30.04 1.10 -21.41
C GLU A 994 -30.59 -0.24 -20.95
N ARG A 995 -31.77 -0.25 -20.31
CA ARG A 995 -32.45 -1.47 -19.89
C ARG A 995 -33.43 -1.90 -20.99
N GLY A 996 -33.25 -3.11 -21.52
CA GLY A 996 -34.11 -3.70 -22.54
C GLY A 996 -35.44 -4.23 -21.99
N ASP A 997 -36.44 -4.31 -22.87
CA ASP A 997 -37.82 -4.73 -22.53
C ASP A 997 -37.99 -6.25 -22.32
N ALA A 998 -37.05 -7.06 -22.80
CA ALA A 998 -37.04 -8.51 -22.65
C ALA A 998 -35.86 -8.95 -21.75
N ASP A 999 -36.15 -9.75 -20.73
CA ASP A 999 -35.21 -10.41 -19.80
C ASP A 999 -34.43 -9.53 -18.80
N ASP A 1000 -34.81 -8.27 -18.59
CA ASP A 1000 -34.09 -7.32 -17.70
C ASP A 1000 -32.59 -7.15 -18.07
N GLU A 1001 -32.25 -7.31 -19.36
CA GLU A 1001 -30.88 -7.12 -19.88
C GLU A 1001 -30.54 -5.61 -19.94
N TYR A 1002 -29.37 -5.24 -19.42
CA TYR A 1002 -28.77 -3.93 -19.64
C TYR A 1002 -27.84 -4.03 -20.85
N ARG A 1003 -27.94 -3.08 -21.78
CA ARG A 1003 -27.15 -3.00 -23.01
C ARG A 1003 -26.57 -1.59 -23.22
N VAL A 1004 -25.37 -1.51 -23.79
CA VAL A 1004 -24.84 -0.28 -24.38
C VAL A 1004 -24.04 -0.62 -25.63
N ASP A 1005 -24.20 0.19 -26.67
CA ASP A 1005 -23.38 0.12 -27.88
C ASP A 1005 -22.33 1.23 -27.81
N LEU A 1006 -21.05 0.86 -27.80
CA LEU A 1006 -19.92 1.78 -27.77
C LEU A 1006 -19.43 2.01 -29.20
N ASP A 1007 -19.72 3.19 -29.75
CA ASP A 1007 -19.22 3.63 -31.06
C ASP A 1007 -17.76 4.08 -30.94
N LEU A 1008 -16.87 3.35 -31.60
CA LEU A 1008 -15.43 3.60 -31.62
C LEU A 1008 -14.99 4.44 -32.83
N SER A 1009 -15.89 4.76 -33.76
CA SER A 1009 -15.56 5.42 -35.04
C SER A 1009 -15.27 6.93 -34.93
N GLY A 1010 -15.62 7.57 -33.82
CA GLY A 1010 -15.50 9.03 -33.60
C GLY A 1010 -14.37 9.50 -32.70
N ALA A 1011 -13.65 8.60 -32.03
CA ALA A 1011 -12.42 8.93 -31.31
C ALA A 1011 -11.23 8.72 -32.26
N GLN A 1012 -10.23 9.61 -32.24
CA GLN A 1012 -8.93 9.35 -32.86
C GLN A 1012 -8.23 8.16 -32.17
N LEU A 1013 -8.73 6.95 -32.39
CA LEU A 1013 -8.15 5.69 -31.98
C LEU A 1013 -7.56 5.08 -33.27
N LEU A 1014 -6.22 5.03 -33.30
CA LEU A 1014 -5.47 4.17 -34.20
C LEU A 1014 -5.72 2.70 -33.75
N PRO A 1015 -5.26 1.65 -34.48
CA PRO A 1015 -5.89 0.33 -34.48
C PRO A 1015 -5.97 -0.35 -33.10
N PRO A 1016 -6.94 -1.25 -32.89
CA PRO A 1016 -7.58 -1.49 -31.60
C PRO A 1016 -6.72 -2.31 -30.63
N SER A 1017 -6.02 -1.64 -29.73
CA SER A 1017 -5.32 -2.24 -28.60
C SER A 1017 -6.15 -2.11 -27.32
N LEU A 1018 -6.76 -3.24 -26.95
CA LEU A 1018 -7.31 -3.59 -25.63
C LEU A 1018 -8.25 -2.57 -24.93
N LEU A 1019 -9.56 -2.60 -25.23
CA LEU A 1019 -10.57 -1.90 -24.42
C LEU A 1019 -10.64 -2.48 -23.01
N LYS A 1020 -10.43 -1.66 -21.98
CA LYS A 1020 -10.60 -2.02 -20.56
C LYS A 1020 -11.91 -1.43 -20.05
N TYR A 1021 -12.72 -2.22 -19.35
CA TYR A 1021 -13.98 -1.72 -18.80
C TYR A 1021 -14.41 -2.42 -17.51
N ARG A 1022 -15.28 -1.77 -16.74
CA ARG A 1022 -15.90 -2.31 -15.54
C ARG A 1022 -17.33 -1.79 -15.41
N PHE A 1023 -18.18 -2.56 -14.75
CA PHE A 1023 -19.54 -2.17 -14.41
C PHE A 1023 -19.59 -1.63 -12.99
N VAL A 1024 -20.34 -0.55 -12.81
CA VAL A 1024 -20.76 -0.06 -11.51
C VAL A 1024 -22.27 -0.17 -11.46
N VAL A 1025 -22.75 -1.04 -10.58
CA VAL A 1025 -24.17 -1.21 -10.29
C VAL A 1025 -24.51 -0.30 -9.13
N LYS A 1026 -25.39 0.65 -9.36
CA LYS A 1026 -25.98 1.47 -8.31
C LYS A 1026 -27.30 0.86 -7.88
N LEU A 1027 -27.44 0.60 -6.59
CA LEU A 1027 -28.65 0.05 -6.00
C LEU A 1027 -29.56 1.17 -5.52
N LYS A 1028 -30.87 0.89 -5.43
CA LYS A 1028 -31.89 1.84 -4.94
C LYS A 1028 -31.68 2.25 -3.48
N ASN A 1029 -30.93 1.47 -2.70
CA ASN A 1029 -30.51 1.83 -1.35
C ASN A 1029 -29.31 2.81 -1.33
N GLY A 1030 -28.79 3.20 -2.50
CA GLY A 1030 -27.65 4.11 -2.66
C GLY A 1030 -26.28 3.43 -2.63
N ASP A 1031 -26.20 2.12 -2.37
CA ASP A 1031 -24.94 1.38 -2.40
C ASP A 1031 -24.45 1.19 -3.84
N GLN A 1032 -23.13 1.10 -3.98
CA GLN A 1032 -22.48 0.80 -5.24
C GLN A 1032 -21.78 -0.55 -5.15
N ALA A 1033 -21.94 -1.37 -6.18
CA ALA A 1033 -21.20 -2.60 -6.37
C ALA A 1033 -20.37 -2.52 -7.65
N PHE A 1034 -19.13 -2.95 -7.56
CA PHE A 1034 -18.14 -2.89 -8.64
C PHE A 1034 -17.96 -4.28 -9.24
N PHE A 1035 -18.00 -4.39 -10.56
CA PHE A 1035 -17.78 -5.64 -11.28
C PHE A 1035 -16.75 -5.43 -12.41
N PRO A 1036 -15.56 -6.04 -12.32
CA PRO A 1036 -15.10 -6.89 -11.21
C PRO A 1036 -14.90 -6.09 -9.92
N ASN A 1037 -14.97 -6.74 -8.74
CA ASN A 1037 -14.75 -6.08 -7.45
C ASN A 1037 -13.22 -5.95 -7.22
N PRO A 1038 -12.65 -4.73 -7.20
CA PRO A 1038 -11.20 -4.53 -7.08
C PRO A 1038 -10.59 -5.06 -5.77
N LEU A 1039 -11.38 -5.30 -4.73
CA LEU A 1039 -10.91 -5.84 -3.45
C LEU A 1039 -10.55 -7.33 -3.52
N ILE A 1040 -11.15 -8.05 -4.47
CA ILE A 1040 -11.05 -9.52 -4.56
C ILE A 1040 -10.77 -10.01 -5.99
N SER A 1041 -10.57 -9.12 -6.96
CA SER A 1041 -10.32 -9.46 -8.36
C SER A 1041 -9.64 -8.32 -9.11
N VAL A 1042 -9.12 -8.62 -10.30
CA VAL A 1042 -8.54 -7.63 -11.21
C VAL A 1042 -9.60 -6.58 -11.57
N PRO A 1043 -9.31 -5.27 -11.48
CA PRO A 1043 -10.35 -4.22 -11.46
C PRO A 1043 -11.10 -3.99 -12.78
N TYR A 1044 -10.69 -4.61 -13.88
CA TYR A 1044 -11.26 -4.38 -15.21
C TYR A 1044 -11.38 -5.70 -16.01
N PHE A 1045 -12.48 -5.82 -16.75
CA PHE A 1045 -12.56 -6.70 -17.91
C PHE A 1045 -11.69 -6.15 -19.05
N ARG A 1046 -11.17 -7.04 -19.89
CA ARG A 1046 -10.31 -6.71 -21.04
C ARG A 1046 -10.89 -7.35 -22.30
N LEU A 1047 -11.09 -6.54 -23.34
CA LEU A 1047 -11.50 -7.02 -24.65
C LEU A 1047 -10.30 -6.99 -25.61
N LYS A 1048 -9.94 -8.13 -26.21
CA LYS A 1048 -8.90 -8.20 -27.23
C LYS A 1048 -9.57 -8.15 -28.61
N MET A 1049 -9.40 -7.04 -29.34
CA MET A 1049 -9.91 -6.86 -30.70
C MET A 1049 -8.82 -7.29 -31.71
N GLY A 1050 -9.14 -8.21 -32.62
CA GLY A 1050 -8.22 -8.72 -33.65
C GLY A 1050 -8.38 -10.22 -33.93
N PRO A 1051 -7.87 -10.75 -35.08
CA PRO A 1051 -8.00 -12.16 -35.40
C PRO A 1051 -7.30 -13.02 -34.34
N PRO A 1052 -7.87 -14.20 -34.01
CA PRO A 1052 -7.27 -15.09 -33.03
C PRO A 1052 -5.84 -15.43 -33.45
N SER A 1053 -4.88 -15.22 -32.54
CA SER A 1053 -3.51 -15.68 -32.74
C SER A 1053 -3.55 -17.18 -33.02
N PRO A 1054 -2.91 -17.69 -34.10
CA PRO A 1054 -2.82 -19.13 -34.29
C PRO A 1054 -2.02 -19.72 -33.14
N CYS A 1055 -2.67 -20.64 -32.40
CA CYS A 1055 -2.07 -21.42 -31.32
C CYS A 1055 -0.82 -22.18 -31.78
#